data_AF-A0A8J8H172-F1
#
_entry.id   AF-A0A8J8H172-F1
#
_cell.length_a   1.000
_cell.length_b   1.000
_cell.length_c   1.000
_cell.angle_alpha   90.00
_cell.angle_beta   90.00
_cell.angle_gamma   90.00
#
_symmetry.space_group_name_H-M   'P 1'
#
loop_
_entity.id
_entity.type
_entity.pdbx_description
1 polymer ?
#
loop_
_entity_poly.entity_id
_entity_poly.type
_entity_poly.pdbx_seq_one_letter_code
_entity_poly.pdbx_strand_id
1 'polypeptide(L)'
;VVAPEQDLISVPTFGSRQLHFVDNYLGTMPPGVDRTEGADWSRRRRLRGESWDAHGIDLQPPASKTAEPELYIHENGVPTNQLDVTNPEVLRRAIAYARAELAAKPELKVLRMGPADGHGFGVTDWDAGNWDTLAGLPSVTDRYIRFFNLVLDDLQRDYPDVGIAFFCYDNYMLPPVRVAPNRKIIPAMAPINVDRLHTAAEPTGQERRYYLRLADRWRAMVDGWSYRGYLFNLADPGLPFVPIAPARDEIPLYVRHESRYGCRMEVSASWGYDAPAFYLATKLMWDATADPTPVLAEFCAAAYGPAAAPMADYFDKIVETVSRAPIMTGRWLAHVRIFTAADFEALDLLLSDAERRAAETGDPGIVDRVAVARLAFQFGWSIWDALRSWHDGSYARAAASLTQAESDFAAAVAHQPVALYPQRRNFLNLIAPPIRAAAERTTGGKEIVWSLPDELPAILDDTDDGLTDELYAADVPDAGWRPLATRSRSASDQGLSYFRGAYWYRTALPITAAWAQRRLSLWLGSVDESVRAWVNGNELPLITGSKSFQPWEFDLRGKLRFDGTDQLVLRVVNRNLNELGTGGLVGPAFVWAAEEITPLSAPPPIVRQPSRRDLSQVPSAVVVNTTGWNQQLAAQWRAKIDPVGDCAELGLWERQTPTTNQWLDLHTDHSIAEQGLGYYSGGLVYRFDGRLPSEARSGRLQVPSRSRLVSVWLDDKPLPALGSSNDVHTFALPSYPNRAVTLVIATQDSPGAGGGGLHGRVTVTSGD
;
A
#
# COMPACT_ATOMS: atom_id res chain seq x y z
N VAL A 1 -29.28 -19.22 -42.17
CA VAL A 1 -28.38 -18.05 -42.09
C VAL A 1 -27.12 -18.41 -42.86
N VAL A 2 -26.88 -17.79 -44.02
CA VAL A 2 -25.57 -17.88 -44.69
C VAL A 2 -24.70 -16.87 -43.96
N ALA A 3 -23.73 -17.35 -43.17
CA ALA A 3 -22.74 -16.45 -42.60
C ALA A 3 -21.92 -15.86 -43.76
N PRO A 4 -21.71 -14.53 -43.82
CA PRO A 4 -20.81 -13.96 -44.81
C PRO A 4 -19.42 -14.58 -44.66
N GLU A 5 -18.71 -14.74 -45.78
CA GLU A 5 -17.32 -15.19 -45.77
C GLU A 5 -16.49 -14.23 -44.90
N GLN A 6 -15.87 -14.76 -43.84
CA GLN A 6 -15.02 -14.02 -42.92
C GLN A 6 -13.60 -14.58 -43.01
N ASP A 7 -12.68 -13.78 -43.55
CA ASP A 7 -11.25 -14.07 -43.59
C ASP A 7 -10.51 -13.13 -42.62
N LEU A 8 -10.62 -13.42 -41.31
CA LEU A 8 -10.00 -12.63 -40.25
C LEU A 8 -8.87 -13.44 -39.59
N ILE A 9 -7.63 -13.00 -39.82
CA ILE A 9 -6.46 -13.47 -39.09
C ILE A 9 -6.18 -12.48 -37.95
N SER A 10 -6.13 -12.97 -36.71
CA SER A 10 -5.76 -12.16 -35.55
C SER A 10 -4.77 -12.91 -34.66
N VAL A 11 -3.73 -12.22 -34.21
CA VAL A 11 -2.68 -12.74 -33.32
C VAL A 11 -2.84 -12.06 -31.96
N PRO A 12 -2.82 -12.80 -30.84
CA PRO A 12 -2.96 -12.21 -29.52
C PRO A 12 -1.79 -11.29 -29.17
N THR A 13 -2.07 -10.23 -28.41
CA THR A 13 -1.07 -9.23 -27.99
C THR A 13 -0.03 -9.82 -27.03
N PHE A 14 -0.45 -10.67 -26.09
CA PHE A 14 0.43 -11.35 -25.13
C PHE A 14 0.67 -12.81 -25.54
N GLY A 15 1.91 -13.28 -25.40
CA GLY A 15 2.30 -14.66 -25.73
C GLY A 15 1.63 -15.72 -24.85
N SER A 16 1.37 -15.39 -23.58
CA SER A 16 0.53 -16.18 -22.66
C SER A 16 -0.49 -15.28 -21.97
N ARG A 17 -1.70 -15.79 -21.77
CA ARG A 17 -2.83 -15.05 -21.18
C ARG A 17 -3.58 -15.92 -20.22
N GLN A 18 -3.76 -15.42 -19.01
CA GLN A 18 -4.40 -16.15 -17.94
C GLN A 18 -5.14 -15.20 -17.01
N LEU A 19 -6.36 -15.56 -16.66
CA LEU A 19 -6.97 -15.14 -15.42
C LEU A 19 -6.90 -16.34 -14.49
N HIS A 20 -6.05 -16.25 -13.46
CA HIS A 20 -5.98 -17.24 -12.40
C HIS A 20 -7.16 -17.00 -11.47
N PHE A 21 -8.29 -17.62 -11.81
CA PHE A 21 -9.38 -17.82 -10.86
C PHE A 21 -8.77 -18.51 -9.65
N VAL A 22 -8.99 -17.95 -8.46
CA VAL A 22 -8.38 -18.36 -7.17
C VAL A 22 -8.80 -19.80 -6.76
N ASP A 23 -9.32 -20.59 -7.69
CA ASP A 23 -9.69 -22.02 -7.68
C ASP A 23 -8.61 -22.95 -7.04
N ASN A 24 -7.42 -22.45 -6.73
CA ASN A 24 -6.28 -23.20 -6.16
C ASN A 24 -5.76 -22.73 -4.78
N TYR A 25 -6.32 -21.69 -4.14
CA TYR A 25 -5.91 -21.38 -2.76
C TYR A 25 -6.72 -22.22 -1.76
N LEU A 26 -5.99 -23.04 -0.97
CA LEU A 26 -6.24 -23.59 0.38
C LEU A 26 -7.66 -24.06 0.78
N GLY A 27 -7.70 -25.28 1.37
CA GLY A 27 -8.91 -26.08 1.57
C GLY A 27 -10.04 -25.48 2.42
N THR A 28 -11.24 -26.01 2.16
CA THR A 28 -12.57 -25.72 2.77
C THR A 28 -13.39 -24.59 2.14
N MET A 29 -13.74 -24.72 0.85
CA MET A 29 -14.91 -24.02 0.28
C MET A 29 -16.20 -24.56 0.92
N PRO A 30 -17.24 -23.72 1.13
CA PRO A 30 -18.54 -24.18 1.63
C PRO A 30 -19.13 -25.30 0.75
N PRO A 31 -19.90 -26.24 1.32
CA PRO A 31 -20.59 -27.27 0.53
C PRO A 31 -21.47 -26.65 -0.55
N GLY A 32 -21.41 -27.16 -1.77
CA GLY A 32 -22.26 -26.72 -2.90
C GLY A 32 -21.65 -25.67 -3.83
N VAL A 33 -20.49 -25.08 -3.52
CA VAL A 33 -19.81 -24.14 -4.43
C VAL A 33 -19.02 -24.89 -5.50
N ASP A 34 -19.25 -24.58 -6.78
CA ASP A 34 -18.43 -25.06 -7.89
C ASP A 34 -17.03 -24.41 -7.86
N ARG A 35 -16.02 -25.24 -7.56
CA ARG A 35 -14.61 -24.82 -7.50
C ARG A 35 -13.98 -24.61 -8.87
N THR A 36 -14.70 -24.92 -9.94
CA THR A 36 -14.21 -24.88 -11.32
C THR A 36 -15.02 -23.92 -12.19
N GLU A 37 -15.89 -23.13 -11.57
CA GLU A 37 -16.77 -22.18 -12.26
C GLU A 37 -15.99 -21.23 -13.19
N GLY A 38 -14.81 -20.76 -12.75
CA GLY A 38 -13.92 -19.94 -13.57
C GLY A 38 -13.22 -20.69 -14.71
N ALA A 39 -13.07 -22.01 -14.61
CA ALA A 39 -12.33 -22.83 -15.56
C ALA A 39 -13.02 -22.93 -16.93
N ASP A 40 -14.36 -23.02 -16.93
CA ASP A 40 -15.12 -23.16 -18.16
C ASP A 40 -15.25 -21.82 -18.90
N TRP A 41 -15.37 -20.72 -18.16
CA TRP A 41 -15.21 -19.36 -18.70
C TRP A 41 -13.83 -19.15 -19.34
N SER A 42 -12.77 -19.47 -18.59
CA SER A 42 -11.37 -19.37 -19.07
C SER A 42 -11.15 -20.11 -20.38
N ARG A 43 -11.71 -21.33 -20.49
CA ARG A 43 -11.65 -22.14 -21.70
C ARG A 43 -12.34 -21.44 -22.87
N ARG A 44 -13.59 -20.98 -22.69
CA ARG A 44 -14.38 -20.30 -23.73
C ARG A 44 -13.76 -18.98 -24.20
N ARG A 45 -12.99 -18.34 -23.32
CA ARG A 45 -12.30 -17.07 -23.56
C ARG A 45 -10.83 -17.20 -23.96
N ARG A 46 -10.33 -18.43 -24.19
CA ARG A 46 -8.96 -18.72 -24.66
C ARG A 46 -7.86 -18.22 -23.69
N LEU A 47 -8.09 -18.40 -22.39
CA LEU A 47 -7.20 -17.99 -21.28
C LEU A 47 -6.38 -19.14 -20.68
N ARG A 48 -6.08 -20.20 -21.45
CA ARG A 48 -5.27 -21.36 -21.00
C ARG A 48 -3.79 -21.22 -21.41
N GLY A 49 -3.22 -20.03 -21.26
CA GLY A 49 -1.80 -19.81 -21.49
C GLY A 49 -0.91 -20.57 -20.50
N GLU A 50 0.38 -20.66 -20.79
CA GLU A 50 1.37 -21.26 -19.90
C GLU A 50 1.78 -20.30 -18.77
N SER A 51 1.81 -20.78 -17.53
CA SER A 51 2.35 -20.04 -16.38
C SER A 51 3.86 -20.29 -16.32
N TRP A 52 4.66 -19.28 -16.04
CA TRP A 52 6.13 -19.43 -15.97
C TRP A 52 6.68 -19.15 -14.57
N ASP A 53 5.91 -18.48 -13.73
CA ASP A 53 6.23 -18.18 -12.34
C ASP A 53 5.71 -19.22 -11.35
N ALA A 54 6.47 -19.43 -10.26
CA ALA A 54 6.08 -20.22 -9.10
C ALA A 54 6.86 -19.77 -7.86
N HIS A 55 6.29 -20.03 -6.68
CA HIS A 55 7.02 -19.96 -5.42
C HIS A 55 7.80 -21.25 -5.22
N GLY A 56 9.01 -21.14 -4.67
CA GLY A 56 9.85 -22.27 -4.33
C GLY A 56 10.96 -22.58 -5.34
N ILE A 57 12.02 -23.19 -4.83
CA ILE A 57 13.14 -23.74 -5.59
C ILE A 57 13.07 -25.25 -5.37
N ASP A 58 12.72 -25.99 -6.43
CA ASP A 58 12.66 -27.44 -6.36
C ASP A 58 14.07 -28.04 -6.26
N LEU A 59 14.23 -29.00 -5.36
CA LEU A 59 15.47 -29.72 -5.11
C LEU A 59 15.24 -31.22 -5.28
N GLN A 60 16.28 -31.96 -5.63
CA GLN A 60 16.23 -33.42 -5.52
C GLN A 60 15.98 -33.84 -4.05
N PRO A 61 15.04 -34.78 -3.80
CA PRO A 61 14.64 -35.18 -2.45
C PRO A 61 15.80 -35.81 -1.64
N PRO A 62 15.74 -35.81 -0.29
CA PRO A 62 14.55 -35.60 0.55
C PRO A 62 14.12 -34.14 0.83
N ALA A 63 14.99 -33.14 0.62
CA ALA A 63 14.70 -31.70 0.48
C ALA A 63 13.48 -31.16 1.28
N SER A 64 13.49 -31.36 2.60
CA SER A 64 12.46 -30.82 3.49
C SER A 64 13.06 -30.28 4.78
N LYS A 65 12.44 -29.24 5.33
CA LYS A 65 12.86 -28.57 6.57
C LYS A 65 12.98 -29.52 7.77
N THR A 66 12.20 -30.60 7.78
CA THR A 66 12.20 -31.56 8.90
C THR A 66 13.37 -32.53 8.81
N ALA A 67 13.76 -32.91 7.59
CA ALA A 67 14.82 -33.89 7.35
C ALA A 67 16.20 -33.25 7.21
N GLU A 68 16.27 -32.08 6.59
CA GLU A 68 17.51 -31.37 6.22
C GLU A 68 17.36 -29.87 6.56
N PRO A 69 17.18 -29.52 7.85
CA PRO A 69 16.98 -28.13 8.27
C PRO A 69 18.14 -27.20 7.85
N GLU A 70 19.36 -27.72 7.75
CA GLU A 70 20.57 -26.99 7.33
C GLU A 70 20.53 -26.42 5.90
N LEU A 71 19.58 -26.86 5.08
CA LEU A 71 19.35 -26.29 3.75
C LEU A 71 18.53 -24.99 3.79
N TYR A 72 18.00 -24.61 4.95
CA TYR A 72 17.10 -23.48 5.14
C TYR A 72 17.71 -22.39 6.01
N ILE A 73 17.29 -21.15 5.78
CA ILE A 73 17.61 -20.00 6.62
C ILE A 73 17.03 -20.25 8.02
N HIS A 74 17.80 -19.94 9.06
CA HIS A 74 17.36 -20.05 10.44
C HIS A 74 17.13 -18.67 11.06
N GLU A 75 15.99 -18.49 11.71
CA GLU A 75 15.69 -17.32 12.54
C GLU A 75 15.39 -17.78 13.96
N ASN A 76 16.10 -17.21 14.95
CA ASN A 76 16.00 -17.60 16.36
C ASN A 76 16.18 -19.12 16.61
N GLY A 77 17.04 -19.76 15.81
CA GLY A 77 17.32 -21.19 15.89
C GLY A 77 16.27 -22.11 15.23
N VAL A 78 15.27 -21.55 14.54
CA VAL A 78 14.21 -22.30 13.86
C VAL A 78 14.35 -22.14 12.34
N PRO A 79 14.32 -23.23 11.55
CA PRO A 79 14.37 -23.13 10.08
C PRO A 79 13.09 -22.48 9.55
N THR A 80 13.27 -21.44 8.73
CA THR A 80 12.21 -20.73 8.02
C THR A 80 11.77 -21.52 6.77
N ASN A 81 10.80 -20.98 6.02
CA ASN A 81 10.42 -21.53 4.71
C ASN A 81 11.46 -21.24 3.60
N GLN A 82 12.41 -20.34 3.83
CA GLN A 82 13.35 -19.90 2.81
C GLN A 82 14.58 -20.80 2.77
N LEU A 83 14.92 -21.32 1.59
CA LEU A 83 16.16 -22.04 1.36
C LEU A 83 17.36 -21.08 1.47
N ASP A 84 18.44 -21.54 2.08
CA ASP A 84 19.71 -20.83 2.06
C ASP A 84 20.41 -21.03 0.71
N VAL A 85 20.15 -20.11 -0.22
CA VAL A 85 20.75 -20.14 -1.57
C VAL A 85 22.27 -19.93 -1.59
N THR A 86 22.89 -19.60 -0.45
CA THR A 86 24.35 -19.56 -0.33
C THR A 86 24.96 -20.91 0.03
N ASN A 87 24.14 -21.87 0.48
CA ASN A 87 24.58 -23.23 0.76
C ASN A 87 24.87 -23.98 -0.57
N PRO A 88 26.11 -24.47 -0.78
CA PRO A 88 26.48 -25.16 -2.02
C PRO A 88 25.63 -26.40 -2.34
N GLU A 89 25.08 -27.07 -1.32
CA GLU A 89 24.23 -28.24 -1.50
C GLU A 89 22.86 -27.88 -2.09
N VAL A 90 22.31 -26.72 -1.73
CA VAL A 90 21.08 -26.18 -2.35
C VAL A 90 21.30 -25.95 -3.83
N LEU A 91 22.41 -25.31 -4.21
CA LEU A 91 22.76 -25.08 -5.62
C LEU A 91 22.91 -26.41 -6.38
N ARG A 92 23.67 -27.36 -5.83
CA ARG A 92 23.92 -28.66 -6.46
C ARG A 92 22.61 -29.41 -6.74
N ARG A 93 21.68 -29.42 -5.77
CA ARG A 93 20.41 -30.14 -5.90
C ARG A 93 19.40 -29.41 -6.80
N ALA A 94 19.39 -28.08 -6.80
CA ALA A 94 18.55 -27.30 -7.71
C ALA A 94 18.98 -27.53 -9.17
N ILE A 95 20.28 -27.51 -9.45
CA ILE A 95 20.84 -27.85 -10.77
C ILE A 95 20.43 -29.28 -11.18
N ALA A 96 20.60 -30.25 -10.29
CA ALA A 96 20.30 -31.64 -10.59
C ALA A 96 18.80 -31.87 -10.85
N TYR A 97 17.92 -31.16 -10.13
CA TYR A 97 16.49 -31.15 -10.41
C TYR A 97 16.18 -30.52 -11.77
N ALA A 98 16.70 -29.32 -12.04
CA ALA A 98 16.47 -28.60 -13.29
C ALA A 98 16.94 -29.40 -14.53
N ARG A 99 18.10 -30.06 -14.45
CA ARG A 99 18.59 -30.96 -15.50
C ARG A 99 17.65 -32.14 -15.74
N ALA A 100 17.10 -32.73 -14.67
CA ALA A 100 16.14 -33.82 -14.80
C ALA A 100 14.83 -33.37 -15.47
N GLU A 101 14.32 -32.19 -15.11
CA GLU A 101 13.15 -31.59 -15.76
C GLU A 101 13.38 -31.33 -17.25
N LEU A 102 14.52 -30.74 -17.62
CA LEU A 102 14.87 -30.47 -19.03
C LEU A 102 15.09 -31.75 -19.84
N ALA A 103 15.64 -32.79 -19.22
CA ALA A 103 15.76 -34.10 -19.87
C ALA A 103 14.39 -34.76 -20.10
N ALA A 104 13.45 -34.59 -19.16
CA ALA A 104 12.10 -35.12 -19.27
C ALA A 104 11.21 -34.33 -20.24
N LYS A 105 11.47 -33.02 -20.42
CA LYS A 105 10.71 -32.09 -21.26
C LYS A 105 11.65 -31.28 -22.16
N PRO A 106 12.15 -31.85 -23.27
CA PRO A 106 13.13 -31.17 -24.14
C PRO A 106 12.63 -29.85 -24.77
N GLU A 107 11.32 -29.66 -24.83
CA GLU A 107 10.65 -28.45 -25.31
C GLU A 107 10.60 -27.32 -24.26
N LEU A 108 10.89 -27.62 -22.98
CA LEU A 108 10.84 -26.64 -21.90
C LEU A 108 11.93 -25.57 -22.10
N LYS A 109 11.52 -24.31 -22.23
CA LYS A 109 12.42 -23.16 -22.40
C LYS A 109 12.54 -22.27 -21.17
N VAL A 110 11.63 -22.40 -20.21
CA VAL A 110 11.63 -21.57 -18.99
C VAL A 110 11.41 -22.45 -17.77
N LEU A 111 12.40 -22.50 -16.90
CA LEU A 111 12.27 -23.13 -15.58
C LEU A 111 11.61 -22.18 -14.60
N ARG A 112 10.75 -22.70 -13.74
CA ARG A 112 10.15 -21.92 -12.64
C ARG A 112 11.02 -22.09 -11.42
N MET A 113 11.57 -21.00 -10.89
CA MET A 113 12.46 -21.05 -9.74
C MET A 113 12.42 -19.72 -9.01
N GLY A 114 11.92 -19.70 -7.78
CA GLY A 114 11.79 -18.47 -7.02
C GLY A 114 11.79 -18.72 -5.51
N PRO A 115 11.88 -17.68 -4.68
CA PRO A 115 11.79 -17.86 -3.24
C PRO A 115 10.45 -18.46 -2.82
N ALA A 116 10.40 -19.05 -1.62
CA ALA A 116 9.13 -19.48 -1.04
C ALA A 116 8.27 -18.25 -0.70
N ASP A 117 6.95 -18.42 -0.64
CA ASP A 117 6.06 -17.33 -0.21
C ASP A 117 6.28 -16.97 1.27
N GLY A 118 6.12 -15.68 1.57
CA GLY A 118 6.34 -15.09 2.90
C GLY A 118 7.79 -14.66 3.19
N HIS A 119 8.00 -14.13 4.40
CA HIS A 119 9.28 -13.60 4.87
C HIS A 119 10.22 -14.71 5.41
N GLY A 120 11.26 -14.32 6.16
CA GLY A 120 12.24 -15.24 6.75
C GLY A 120 13.55 -15.35 5.98
N PHE A 121 13.93 -14.30 5.23
CA PHE A 121 15.09 -14.33 4.34
C PHE A 121 16.43 -14.28 5.07
N GLY A 122 16.46 -13.89 6.35
CA GLY A 122 17.71 -13.63 7.05
C GLY A 122 18.60 -12.61 6.32
N VAL A 123 19.90 -12.60 6.65
CA VAL A 123 20.89 -11.70 6.06
C VAL A 123 22.09 -12.49 5.54
N THR A 124 22.68 -12.05 4.45
CA THR A 124 23.87 -12.67 3.86
C THR A 124 24.75 -11.64 3.16
N ASP A 125 26.03 -11.97 2.95
CA ASP A 125 26.98 -11.11 2.24
C ASP A 125 26.70 -11.03 0.72
N TRP A 126 25.81 -11.88 0.20
CA TRP A 126 25.27 -11.80 -1.16
C TRP A 126 24.24 -10.68 -1.33
N ASP A 127 23.70 -10.11 -0.25
CA ASP A 127 22.79 -8.96 -0.33
C ASP A 127 23.52 -7.68 -0.73
N ALA A 128 22.81 -6.77 -1.40
CA ALA A 128 23.36 -5.47 -1.76
C ALA A 128 23.19 -4.38 -0.71
N GLY A 129 22.34 -4.60 0.30
CA GLY A 129 22.08 -3.63 1.37
C GLY A 129 21.23 -2.43 0.96
N ASN A 130 20.60 -2.47 -0.22
CA ASN A 130 19.58 -1.51 -0.63
C ASN A 130 18.23 -1.83 0.04
N TRP A 131 17.41 -0.80 0.20
CA TRP A 131 16.16 -0.82 0.95
C TRP A 131 14.98 -0.50 0.04
N ASP A 132 13.92 -1.32 0.10
CA ASP A 132 12.66 -1.03 -0.58
C ASP A 132 11.80 -0.13 0.31
N THR A 133 11.56 1.09 -0.15
CA THR A 133 10.80 2.11 0.60
C THR A 133 9.30 1.78 0.68
N LEU A 134 8.74 1.10 -0.33
CA LEU A 134 7.33 0.74 -0.33
C LEU A 134 7.07 -0.45 0.60
N ALA A 135 7.92 -1.47 0.53
CA ALA A 135 7.82 -2.62 1.43
C ALA A 135 8.26 -2.27 2.86
N GLY A 136 9.18 -1.33 3.02
CA GLY A 136 9.84 -1.04 4.29
C GLY A 136 10.77 -2.18 4.72
N LEU A 137 11.44 -2.82 3.75
CA LEU A 137 12.25 -4.01 3.98
C LEU A 137 13.55 -3.99 3.15
N PRO A 138 14.61 -4.69 3.58
CA PRO A 138 15.80 -4.91 2.76
C PRO A 138 15.46 -5.69 1.50
N SER A 139 16.10 -5.31 0.40
CA SER A 139 16.01 -6.06 -0.85
C SER A 139 16.93 -7.28 -0.82
N VAL A 140 16.39 -8.44 -1.21
CA VAL A 140 17.13 -9.70 -1.36
C VAL A 140 17.31 -10.11 -2.82
N THR A 141 17.04 -9.21 -3.78
CA THR A 141 17.08 -9.55 -5.21
C THR A 141 18.45 -10.06 -5.64
N ASP A 142 19.53 -9.37 -5.27
CA ASP A 142 20.90 -9.69 -5.72
C ASP A 142 21.33 -11.12 -5.41
N ARG A 143 21.01 -11.66 -4.23
CA ARG A 143 21.38 -13.04 -3.87
C ARG A 143 20.67 -14.07 -4.74
N TYR A 144 19.40 -13.82 -5.08
CA TYR A 144 18.63 -14.76 -5.91
C TYR A 144 19.05 -14.66 -7.37
N ILE A 145 19.32 -13.45 -7.88
CA ILE A 145 19.87 -13.28 -9.23
C ILE A 145 21.24 -13.95 -9.35
N ARG A 146 22.09 -13.85 -8.33
CA ARG A 146 23.35 -14.60 -8.29
C ARG A 146 23.13 -16.10 -8.33
N PHE A 147 22.21 -16.62 -7.53
CA PHE A 147 21.86 -18.04 -7.51
C PHE A 147 21.35 -18.52 -8.88
N PHE A 148 20.43 -17.78 -9.50
CA PHE A 148 19.89 -18.10 -10.82
C PHE A 148 20.95 -18.07 -11.91
N ASN A 149 21.88 -17.10 -11.86
CA ASN A 149 23.02 -17.07 -12.78
C ASN A 149 23.88 -18.34 -12.65
N LEU A 150 24.19 -18.78 -11.43
CA LEU A 150 24.98 -20.00 -11.21
C LEU A 150 24.28 -21.26 -11.73
N VAL A 151 22.94 -21.33 -11.61
CA VAL A 151 22.15 -22.41 -12.21
C VAL A 151 22.23 -22.34 -13.74
N LEU A 152 21.98 -21.18 -14.34
CA LEU A 152 22.00 -21.00 -15.79
C LEU A 152 23.39 -21.21 -16.40
N ASP A 153 24.46 -20.85 -15.71
CA ASP A 153 25.85 -21.08 -16.13
C ASP A 153 26.16 -22.58 -16.33
N ASP A 154 25.48 -23.46 -15.60
CA ASP A 154 25.57 -24.90 -15.81
C ASP A 154 24.62 -25.37 -16.92
N LEU A 155 23.33 -25.00 -16.84
CA LEU A 155 22.31 -25.50 -17.75
C LEU A 155 22.53 -25.07 -19.21
N GLN A 156 22.92 -23.82 -19.45
CA GLN A 156 23.05 -23.25 -20.80
C GLN A 156 24.23 -23.84 -21.60
N ARG A 157 25.09 -24.65 -20.98
CA ARG A 157 26.10 -25.45 -21.68
C ARG A 157 25.49 -26.48 -22.62
N ASP A 158 24.39 -27.11 -22.18
CA ASP A 158 23.68 -28.15 -22.92
C ASP A 158 22.31 -27.68 -23.45
N TYR A 159 21.72 -26.67 -22.78
CA TYR A 159 20.41 -26.10 -23.08
C TYR A 159 20.49 -24.58 -23.28
N PRO A 160 21.13 -24.07 -24.35
CA PRO A 160 21.51 -22.66 -24.50
C PRO A 160 20.34 -21.66 -24.50
N ASP A 161 19.14 -22.11 -24.85
CA ASP A 161 17.95 -21.25 -24.90
C ASP A 161 17.17 -21.20 -23.58
N VAL A 162 17.56 -21.98 -22.56
CA VAL A 162 16.79 -22.07 -21.32
C VAL A 162 16.91 -20.79 -20.49
N GLY A 163 15.80 -20.34 -19.94
CA GLY A 163 15.71 -19.25 -18.97
C GLY A 163 15.12 -19.68 -17.63
N ILE A 164 15.08 -18.75 -16.69
CA ILE A 164 14.44 -18.91 -15.38
C ILE A 164 13.41 -17.81 -15.20
N ALA A 165 12.18 -18.15 -14.84
CA ALA A 165 11.16 -17.21 -14.41
C ALA A 165 10.93 -17.33 -12.90
N PHE A 166 10.78 -16.17 -12.26
CA PHE A 166 10.57 -16.04 -10.82
C PHE A 166 9.56 -14.92 -10.54
N PHE A 167 8.85 -14.99 -9.42
CA PHE A 167 8.06 -13.85 -8.97
C PHE A 167 8.97 -12.67 -8.65
N CYS A 168 8.67 -11.49 -9.17
CA CYS A 168 9.28 -10.25 -8.72
C CYS A 168 8.31 -9.59 -7.74
N TYR A 169 8.53 -9.87 -6.45
CA TYR A 169 7.53 -9.79 -5.39
C TYR A 169 8.17 -9.35 -4.07
N ASP A 170 7.46 -8.53 -3.30
CA ASP A 170 7.82 -8.13 -1.93
C ASP A 170 9.33 -7.80 -1.73
N ASN A 171 10.06 -8.51 -0.88
CA ASN A 171 11.50 -8.31 -0.61
C ASN A 171 12.43 -8.43 -1.84
N TYR A 172 11.96 -8.97 -2.97
CA TYR A 172 12.75 -9.21 -4.18
C TYR A 172 12.08 -8.58 -5.41
N MET A 173 11.44 -7.42 -5.20
CA MET A 173 10.82 -6.61 -6.25
C MET A 173 11.79 -5.67 -6.96
N LEU A 174 12.74 -5.09 -6.23
CA LEU A 174 13.70 -4.14 -6.81
C LEU A 174 14.66 -4.84 -7.79
N PRO A 175 15.07 -4.20 -8.90
CA PRO A 175 16.16 -4.68 -9.74
C PRO A 175 17.47 -4.88 -8.94
N PRO A 176 18.32 -5.86 -9.31
CA PRO A 176 19.60 -6.08 -8.64
C PRO A 176 20.54 -4.91 -8.88
N VAL A 177 21.40 -4.62 -7.92
CA VAL A 177 22.33 -3.46 -7.99
C VAL A 177 23.81 -3.85 -7.97
N ARG A 178 24.17 -5.06 -7.52
CA ARG A 178 25.53 -5.61 -7.54
C ARG A 178 25.70 -6.67 -8.63
N VAL A 179 24.66 -7.45 -8.90
CA VAL A 179 24.73 -8.63 -9.78
C VAL A 179 23.97 -8.36 -11.08
N ALA A 180 24.68 -8.34 -12.20
CA ALA A 180 24.04 -8.30 -13.52
C ALA A 180 23.29 -9.62 -13.76
N PRO A 181 21.98 -9.61 -14.05
CA PRO A 181 21.23 -10.82 -14.33
C PRO A 181 21.62 -11.40 -15.69
N ASN A 182 21.58 -12.74 -15.81
CA ASN A 182 21.52 -13.39 -17.11
C ASN A 182 20.28 -12.87 -17.86
N ARG A 183 20.44 -12.53 -19.14
CA ARG A 183 19.36 -11.91 -19.94
C ARG A 183 18.13 -12.81 -20.12
N LYS A 184 18.25 -14.13 -19.91
CA LYS A 184 17.14 -15.10 -19.95
C LYS A 184 16.41 -15.28 -18.61
N ILE A 185 16.73 -14.46 -17.60
CA ILE A 185 15.91 -14.35 -16.40
C ILE A 185 14.65 -13.54 -16.74
N ILE A 186 13.48 -14.04 -16.36
CA ILE A 186 12.18 -13.43 -16.64
C ILE A 186 11.52 -13.06 -15.31
N PRO A 187 11.58 -11.79 -14.86
CA PRO A 187 10.83 -11.35 -13.70
C PRO A 187 9.32 -11.33 -14.03
N ALA A 188 8.55 -12.13 -13.29
CA ALA A 188 7.10 -12.09 -13.31
C ALA A 188 6.61 -11.11 -12.25
N MET A 189 6.35 -9.88 -12.67
CA MET A 189 6.11 -8.77 -11.77
C MET A 189 4.75 -8.93 -11.05
N ALA A 190 4.81 -8.96 -9.71
CA ALA A 190 3.70 -9.26 -8.81
C ALA A 190 3.56 -8.17 -7.72
N PRO A 191 2.93 -7.03 -8.05
CA PRO A 191 2.96 -5.84 -7.21
C PRO A 191 1.95 -5.93 -6.06
N ILE A 192 2.31 -6.63 -4.99
CA ILE A 192 1.46 -6.74 -3.80
C ILE A 192 1.52 -5.48 -2.91
N ASN A 193 2.65 -4.76 -2.93
CA ASN A 193 2.95 -3.62 -2.05
C ASN A 193 2.64 -2.23 -2.65
N VAL A 194 1.66 -2.16 -3.55
CA VAL A 194 1.23 -0.90 -4.19
C VAL A 194 -0.28 -0.80 -4.18
N ASP A 195 -0.77 0.42 -4.41
CA ASP A 195 -2.17 0.78 -4.59
C ASP A 195 -2.88 -0.24 -5.49
N ARG A 196 -4.04 -0.70 -5.02
CA ARG A 196 -4.86 -1.74 -5.63
C ARG A 196 -6.20 -1.19 -6.13
N LEU A 197 -6.53 0.04 -5.76
CA LEU A 197 -7.77 0.73 -6.12
C LEU A 197 -7.58 1.56 -7.38
N HIS A 198 -6.44 2.24 -7.49
CA HIS A 198 -6.15 3.15 -8.60
C HIS A 198 -5.21 2.59 -9.64
N THR A 199 -5.20 3.24 -10.81
CA THR A 199 -4.36 2.91 -11.96
C THR A 199 -3.25 3.95 -12.16
N ALA A 200 -2.17 3.57 -12.84
CA ALA A 200 -1.09 4.49 -13.20
C ALA A 200 -1.54 5.66 -14.07
N ALA A 201 -2.66 5.53 -14.80
CA ALA A 201 -3.25 6.58 -15.63
C ALA A 201 -3.98 7.65 -14.79
N GLU A 202 -4.39 7.33 -13.58
CA GLU A 202 -5.12 8.23 -12.69
C GLU A 202 -4.16 9.11 -11.88
N PRO A 203 -4.51 10.37 -11.56
CA PRO A 203 -3.64 11.25 -10.78
C PRO A 203 -3.19 10.64 -9.43
N THR A 204 -4.07 9.87 -8.77
CA THR A 204 -3.83 9.20 -7.49
C THR A 204 -2.91 7.99 -7.57
N GLY A 205 -2.77 7.35 -8.74
CA GLY A 205 -1.98 6.11 -8.93
C GLY A 205 -0.46 6.28 -8.97
N GLN A 206 0.11 7.02 -8.02
CA GLN A 206 1.55 7.28 -7.95
C GLN A 206 2.38 6.01 -7.73
N GLU A 207 1.89 5.09 -6.91
CA GLU A 207 2.58 3.81 -6.62
C GLU A 207 2.57 2.89 -7.84
N ARG A 208 1.46 2.89 -8.60
CA ARG A 208 1.37 2.19 -9.89
C ARG A 208 2.37 2.73 -10.90
N ARG A 209 2.53 4.06 -11.00
CA ARG A 209 3.56 4.68 -11.87
C ARG A 209 4.98 4.34 -11.42
N TYR A 210 5.25 4.33 -10.11
CA TYR A 210 6.55 3.90 -9.59
C TYR A 210 6.84 2.45 -9.97
N TYR A 211 5.86 1.57 -9.82
CA TYR A 211 6.00 0.18 -10.23
C TYR A 211 6.28 0.00 -11.73
N LEU A 212 5.65 0.78 -12.61
CA LEU A 212 5.97 0.75 -14.05
C LEU A 212 7.41 1.20 -14.34
N ARG A 213 7.97 2.14 -13.56
CA ARG A 213 9.40 2.49 -13.65
C ARG A 213 10.30 1.35 -13.21
N LEU A 214 9.93 0.59 -12.16
CA LEU A 214 10.65 -0.62 -11.78
C LEU A 214 10.64 -1.66 -12.91
N ALA A 215 9.52 -1.81 -13.61
CA ALA A 215 9.42 -2.69 -14.77
C ALA A 215 10.36 -2.24 -15.90
N ASP A 216 10.46 -0.94 -16.19
CA ASP A 216 11.41 -0.40 -17.18
C ASP A 216 12.88 -0.64 -16.76
N ARG A 217 13.20 -0.53 -15.48
CA ARG A 217 14.54 -0.83 -14.95
C ARG A 217 14.89 -2.30 -15.08
N TRP A 218 13.95 -3.21 -14.80
CA TRP A 218 14.13 -4.64 -15.06
C TRP A 218 14.33 -4.93 -16.54
N ARG A 219 13.47 -4.36 -17.39
CA ARG A 219 13.52 -4.48 -18.85
C ARG A 219 14.89 -4.09 -19.42
N ALA A 220 15.57 -3.09 -18.85
CA ALA A 220 16.91 -2.71 -19.30
C ALA A 220 17.97 -3.82 -19.09
N MET A 221 17.72 -4.76 -18.17
CA MET A 221 18.68 -5.80 -17.76
C MET A 221 18.40 -7.19 -18.35
N VAL A 222 17.15 -7.47 -18.75
CA VAL A 222 16.72 -8.79 -19.25
C VAL A 222 16.08 -8.72 -20.64
N ASP A 223 15.94 -9.86 -21.33
CA ASP A 223 15.29 -9.93 -22.65
C ASP A 223 13.77 -9.80 -22.56
N GLY A 224 13.18 -9.99 -21.38
CA GLY A 224 11.74 -9.91 -21.21
C GLY A 224 11.26 -10.06 -19.77
N TRP A 225 10.02 -9.63 -19.55
CA TRP A 225 9.31 -9.74 -18.28
C TRP A 225 7.82 -10.02 -18.53
N SER A 226 7.12 -10.51 -17.52
CA SER A 226 5.67 -10.78 -17.59
C SER A 226 4.92 -10.09 -16.46
N TYR A 227 3.68 -9.72 -16.70
CA TYR A 227 2.78 -9.25 -15.64
C TYR A 227 2.06 -10.44 -15.02
N ARG A 228 2.02 -10.52 -13.69
CA ARG A 228 1.27 -11.55 -12.96
C ARG A 228 0.15 -11.01 -12.06
N GLY A 229 0.14 -9.71 -11.74
CA GLY A 229 -0.53 -9.10 -10.57
C GLY A 229 -2.00 -9.44 -10.25
N TYR A 230 -2.78 -8.46 -9.84
CA TYR A 230 -4.10 -8.70 -9.27
C TYR A 230 -5.15 -7.88 -10.01
N LEU A 231 -6.30 -8.50 -10.31
CA LEU A 231 -7.47 -7.83 -10.88
C LEU A 231 -8.66 -8.03 -9.92
N PHE A 232 -8.42 -7.71 -8.66
CA PHE A 232 -9.38 -7.61 -7.57
C PHE A 232 -8.71 -6.85 -6.41
N ASN A 233 -9.52 -6.30 -5.51
CA ASN A 233 -8.99 -5.70 -4.29
C ASN A 233 -8.59 -6.79 -3.27
N LEU A 234 -7.32 -6.85 -2.88
CA LEU A 234 -6.81 -7.77 -1.85
C LEU A 234 -7.26 -7.31 -0.45
N ALA A 235 -7.22 -8.22 0.52
CA ALA A 235 -7.54 -7.94 1.93
C ALA A 235 -8.93 -7.35 2.20
N ASP A 236 -9.89 -7.70 1.34
CA ASP A 236 -11.22 -7.10 1.27
C ASP A 236 -12.31 -8.17 1.45
N PRO A 237 -13.36 -7.91 2.28
CA PRO A 237 -14.41 -8.87 2.59
C PRO A 237 -15.51 -9.00 1.51
N GLY A 238 -15.39 -8.31 0.37
CA GLY A 238 -16.37 -8.25 -0.71
C GLY A 238 -17.07 -6.88 -0.82
N LEU A 239 -16.39 -5.80 -0.44
CA LEU A 239 -16.92 -4.43 -0.55
C LEU A 239 -17.07 -4.04 -2.03
N PRO A 240 -17.94 -3.07 -2.37
CA PRO A 240 -18.14 -2.64 -3.75
C PRO A 240 -16.82 -2.20 -4.41
N PHE A 241 -16.36 -3.00 -5.37
CA PHE A 241 -15.17 -2.75 -6.16
C PHE A 241 -15.29 -3.47 -7.51
N VAL A 242 -15.21 -2.72 -8.60
CA VAL A 242 -15.33 -3.26 -9.96
C VAL A 242 -14.03 -2.95 -10.71
N PRO A 243 -13.19 -3.94 -11.05
CA PRO A 243 -11.84 -3.69 -11.58
C PRO A 243 -11.81 -3.30 -13.08
N ILE A 244 -12.82 -2.55 -13.55
CA ILE A 244 -12.87 -2.04 -14.93
C ILE A 244 -11.73 -1.06 -15.18
N ALA A 245 -11.50 -0.08 -14.29
CA ALA A 245 -10.41 0.89 -14.48
C ALA A 245 -9.03 0.22 -14.56
N PRO A 246 -8.65 -0.69 -13.63
CA PRO A 246 -7.43 -1.49 -13.77
C PRO A 246 -7.33 -2.26 -15.10
N ALA A 247 -8.40 -2.94 -15.54
CA ALA A 247 -8.38 -3.65 -16.82
C ALA A 247 -8.18 -2.69 -18.02
N ARG A 248 -8.94 -1.59 -18.02
CA ARG A 248 -8.96 -0.55 -19.07
C ARG A 248 -7.59 0.12 -19.23
N ASP A 249 -7.01 0.55 -18.12
CA ASP A 249 -5.88 1.47 -18.13
C ASP A 249 -4.54 0.73 -18.12
N GLU A 250 -4.42 -0.35 -17.33
CA GLU A 250 -3.14 -0.98 -17.07
C GLU A 250 -2.75 -2.02 -18.13
N ILE A 251 -3.69 -2.78 -18.69
CA ILE A 251 -3.38 -3.80 -19.71
C ILE A 251 -2.66 -3.19 -20.92
N PRO A 252 -3.13 -2.07 -21.50
CA PRO A 252 -2.39 -1.38 -22.56
C PRO A 252 -1.06 -0.78 -22.10
N LEU A 253 -0.93 -0.38 -20.82
CA LEU A 253 0.33 0.11 -20.26
C LEU A 253 1.38 -1.01 -20.18
N TYR A 254 1.01 -2.23 -19.79
CA TYR A 254 1.96 -3.35 -19.74
C TYR A 254 2.62 -3.61 -21.11
N VAL A 255 1.85 -3.48 -22.20
CA VAL A 255 2.38 -3.61 -23.57
C VAL A 255 3.32 -2.47 -23.93
N ARG A 256 3.00 -1.23 -23.50
CA ARG A 256 3.86 -0.04 -23.68
C ARG A 256 5.19 -0.18 -22.94
N HIS A 257 5.19 -0.85 -21.79
CA HIS A 257 6.39 -1.20 -21.03
C HIS A 257 7.01 -2.55 -21.44
N GLU A 258 6.66 -3.07 -22.62
CA GLU A 258 7.21 -4.30 -23.24
C GLU A 258 6.99 -5.62 -22.47
N SER A 259 5.95 -5.68 -21.64
CA SER A 259 5.45 -6.93 -21.08
C SER A 259 4.71 -7.74 -22.16
N ARG A 260 5.44 -8.42 -23.04
CA ARG A 260 4.83 -9.21 -24.14
C ARG A 260 4.94 -10.72 -23.95
N TYR A 261 5.80 -11.16 -23.03
CA TYR A 261 5.91 -12.57 -22.71
C TYR A 261 4.55 -13.08 -22.25
N GLY A 262 3.97 -12.50 -21.20
CA GLY A 262 2.62 -12.90 -20.79
C GLY A 262 1.96 -11.96 -19.81
N CYS A 263 0.64 -12.10 -19.75
CA CYS A 263 -0.21 -11.41 -18.81
C CYS A 263 -1.04 -12.45 -18.07
N ARG A 264 -0.62 -12.74 -16.85
CA ARG A 264 -1.35 -13.52 -15.86
C ARG A 264 -1.91 -12.53 -14.85
N MET A 265 -3.13 -12.74 -14.39
CA MET A 265 -3.69 -11.94 -13.29
C MET A 265 -4.43 -12.87 -12.35
N GLU A 266 -4.24 -12.69 -11.06
CA GLU A 266 -5.12 -13.32 -10.09
C GLU A 266 -6.43 -12.60 -10.00
N VAL A 267 -7.50 -13.40 -9.89
CA VAL A 267 -8.87 -12.93 -9.84
C VAL A 267 -9.70 -13.70 -8.82
N SER A 268 -10.47 -12.99 -8.01
CA SER A 268 -11.52 -13.60 -7.20
C SER A 268 -12.77 -13.72 -8.05
N ALA A 269 -13.44 -14.87 -8.11
CA ALA A 269 -14.64 -15.03 -8.95
C ALA A 269 -15.90 -14.37 -8.32
N SER A 270 -15.85 -13.08 -7.95
CA SER A 270 -17.00 -12.37 -7.36
C SER A 270 -17.87 -11.82 -8.50
N TRP A 271 -18.64 -12.69 -9.14
CA TRP A 271 -19.34 -12.36 -10.40
C TRP A 271 -20.32 -11.19 -10.29
N GLY A 272 -20.78 -10.83 -9.09
CA GLY A 272 -21.62 -9.66 -8.86
C GLY A 272 -20.91 -8.31 -9.10
N TYR A 273 -19.58 -8.29 -9.07
CA TYR A 273 -18.77 -7.09 -9.37
C TYR A 273 -17.77 -7.30 -10.50
N ASP A 274 -17.12 -8.46 -10.58
CA ASP A 274 -15.91 -8.64 -11.38
C ASP A 274 -16.19 -8.98 -12.86
N ALA A 275 -17.40 -9.46 -13.18
CA ALA A 275 -17.76 -9.96 -14.51
C ALA A 275 -17.45 -9.02 -15.69
N PRO A 276 -17.84 -7.72 -15.68
CA PRO A 276 -17.52 -6.81 -16.78
C PRO A 276 -16.01 -6.60 -16.95
N ALA A 277 -15.27 -6.52 -15.85
CA ALA A 277 -13.82 -6.35 -15.87
C ALA A 277 -13.11 -7.59 -16.44
N PHE A 278 -13.57 -8.81 -16.12
CA PHE A 278 -13.01 -10.04 -16.70
C PHE A 278 -13.26 -10.14 -18.20
N TYR A 279 -14.45 -9.73 -18.65
CA TYR A 279 -14.76 -9.68 -20.07
C TYR A 279 -13.84 -8.68 -20.80
N LEU A 280 -13.72 -7.47 -20.26
CA LEU A 280 -12.85 -6.43 -20.80
C LEU A 280 -11.38 -6.89 -20.83
N ALA A 281 -10.86 -7.39 -19.71
CA ALA A 281 -9.49 -7.85 -19.59
C ALA A 281 -9.18 -8.96 -20.60
N THR A 282 -10.10 -9.91 -20.81
CA THR A 282 -9.94 -10.96 -21.83
C THR A 282 -9.75 -10.37 -23.23
N LYS A 283 -10.56 -9.37 -23.60
CA LYS A 283 -10.49 -8.74 -24.92
C LYS A 283 -9.21 -7.94 -25.07
N LEU A 284 -8.81 -7.17 -24.06
CA LEU A 284 -7.57 -6.39 -24.06
C LEU A 284 -6.31 -7.26 -24.01
N MET A 285 -6.37 -8.44 -23.39
CA MET A 285 -5.29 -9.43 -23.48
C MET A 285 -5.18 -10.03 -24.90
N TRP A 286 -6.25 -10.05 -25.69
CA TRP A 286 -6.19 -10.41 -27.12
C TRP A 286 -5.70 -9.25 -27.97
N ASP A 287 -6.30 -8.07 -27.81
CA ASP A 287 -5.99 -6.85 -28.53
C ASP A 287 -5.94 -5.67 -27.55
N ALA A 288 -4.73 -5.29 -27.14
CA ALA A 288 -4.55 -4.20 -26.19
C ALA A 288 -4.79 -2.80 -26.80
N THR A 289 -5.10 -2.72 -28.11
CA THR A 289 -5.46 -1.47 -28.80
C THR A 289 -6.98 -1.29 -28.92
N ALA A 290 -7.76 -2.32 -28.56
CA ALA A 290 -9.21 -2.26 -28.64
C ALA A 290 -9.79 -1.16 -27.74
N ASP A 291 -10.80 -0.44 -28.23
CA ASP A 291 -11.54 0.55 -27.45
C ASP A 291 -12.38 -0.16 -26.36
N PRO A 292 -12.15 0.14 -25.07
CA PRO A 292 -12.90 -0.45 -23.95
C PRO A 292 -14.41 -0.15 -23.98
N THR A 293 -14.82 1.01 -24.50
CA THR A 293 -16.23 1.45 -24.48
C THR A 293 -17.17 0.50 -25.24
N PRO A 294 -16.94 0.20 -26.53
CA PRO A 294 -17.79 -0.76 -27.26
C PRO A 294 -17.70 -2.18 -26.70
N VAL A 295 -16.57 -2.58 -26.10
CA VAL A 295 -16.41 -3.90 -25.47
C VAL A 295 -17.31 -4.04 -24.24
N LEU A 296 -17.36 -3.03 -23.37
CA LEU A 296 -18.24 -3.02 -22.20
C LEU A 296 -19.72 -2.92 -22.60
N ALA A 297 -20.04 -2.14 -23.64
CA ALA A 297 -21.39 -2.06 -24.17
C ALA A 297 -21.87 -3.42 -24.74
N GLU A 298 -21.00 -4.14 -25.47
CA GLU A 298 -21.26 -5.51 -25.94
C GLU A 298 -21.55 -6.45 -24.76
N PHE A 299 -20.72 -6.40 -23.72
CA PHE A 299 -20.94 -7.20 -22.51
C PHE A 299 -22.28 -6.91 -21.86
N CYS A 300 -22.60 -5.63 -21.60
CA CYS A 300 -23.83 -5.26 -20.91
C CYS A 300 -25.07 -5.64 -21.74
N ALA A 301 -25.05 -5.42 -23.05
CA ALA A 301 -26.13 -5.82 -23.94
C ALA A 301 -26.34 -7.34 -23.94
N ALA A 302 -25.25 -8.12 -24.03
CA ALA A 302 -25.32 -9.58 -24.06
C ALA A 302 -25.72 -10.18 -22.70
N ALA A 303 -25.25 -9.61 -21.59
CA ALA A 303 -25.53 -10.11 -20.26
C ALA A 303 -26.93 -9.67 -19.78
N TYR A 304 -27.33 -8.42 -20.00
CA TYR A 304 -28.50 -7.86 -19.33
C TYR A 304 -29.64 -7.45 -20.26
N GLY A 305 -29.46 -7.51 -21.58
CA GLY A 305 -30.52 -7.20 -22.55
C GLY A 305 -31.15 -5.82 -22.29
N PRO A 306 -32.48 -5.70 -22.16
CA PRO A 306 -33.15 -4.44 -21.80
C PRO A 306 -32.69 -3.78 -20.49
N ALA A 307 -32.06 -4.53 -19.57
CA ALA A 307 -31.46 -4.00 -18.34
C ALA A 307 -30.00 -3.52 -18.53
N ALA A 308 -29.46 -3.54 -19.75
CA ALA A 308 -28.06 -3.17 -20.02
C ALA A 308 -27.69 -1.75 -19.58
N ALA A 309 -28.55 -0.77 -19.83
CA ALA A 309 -28.29 0.63 -19.47
C ALA A 309 -28.16 0.83 -17.93
N PRO A 310 -29.17 0.47 -17.10
CA PRO A 310 -29.02 0.64 -15.65
C PRO A 310 -27.90 -0.21 -15.03
N MET A 311 -27.58 -1.37 -15.62
CA MET A 311 -26.44 -2.17 -15.18
C MET A 311 -25.10 -1.52 -15.53
N ALA A 312 -24.96 -0.90 -16.70
CA ALA A 312 -23.76 -0.14 -17.06
C ALA A 312 -23.56 1.04 -16.10
N ASP A 313 -24.63 1.81 -15.86
CA ASP A 313 -24.61 2.94 -14.93
C ASP A 313 -24.25 2.49 -13.49
N TYR A 314 -24.73 1.31 -13.06
CA TYR A 314 -24.39 0.72 -11.76
C TYR A 314 -22.88 0.44 -11.63
N PHE A 315 -22.29 -0.25 -12.61
CA PHE A 315 -20.86 -0.54 -12.59
C PHE A 315 -20.01 0.73 -12.70
N ASP A 316 -20.40 1.65 -13.60
CA ASP A 316 -19.70 2.92 -13.79
C ASP A 316 -19.74 3.78 -12.54
N LYS A 317 -20.85 3.82 -11.80
CA LYS A 317 -20.94 4.54 -10.52
C LYS A 317 -19.95 3.99 -9.50
N ILE A 318 -19.79 2.67 -9.38
CA ILE A 318 -18.80 2.06 -8.47
C ILE A 318 -17.39 2.46 -8.89
N VAL A 319 -17.06 2.32 -10.18
CA VAL A 319 -15.74 2.67 -10.73
C VAL A 319 -15.44 4.15 -10.48
N GLU A 320 -16.36 5.05 -10.84
CA GLU A 320 -16.21 6.50 -10.65
C GLU A 320 -16.00 6.88 -9.18
N THR A 321 -16.73 6.23 -8.27
CA THR A 321 -16.64 6.51 -6.83
C THR A 321 -15.28 6.10 -6.28
N VAL A 322 -14.77 4.92 -6.66
CA VAL A 322 -13.44 4.44 -6.27
C VAL A 322 -12.34 5.33 -6.88
N SER A 323 -12.37 5.57 -8.20
CA SER A 323 -11.35 6.34 -8.93
C SER A 323 -11.17 7.78 -8.43
N ARG A 324 -12.21 8.39 -7.85
CA ARG A 324 -12.16 9.76 -7.32
C ARG A 324 -11.71 9.83 -5.86
N ALA A 325 -11.73 8.72 -5.14
CA ALA A 325 -11.37 8.71 -3.74
C ALA A 325 -9.86 8.87 -3.59
N PRO A 326 -9.34 9.88 -2.85
CA PRO A 326 -7.89 10.05 -2.66
C PRO A 326 -7.34 9.05 -1.61
N ILE A 327 -7.71 7.78 -1.76
CA ILE A 327 -7.54 6.70 -0.78
C ILE A 327 -6.73 5.57 -1.44
N MET A 328 -5.53 5.31 -0.95
CA MET A 328 -4.67 4.24 -1.48
C MET A 328 -4.72 2.95 -0.65
N THR A 329 -5.31 3.00 0.54
CA THR A 329 -5.47 1.83 1.41
C THR A 329 -6.56 0.90 0.87
N GLY A 330 -6.14 -0.25 0.34
CA GLY A 330 -7.02 -1.27 -0.26
C GLY A 330 -7.84 -2.12 0.73
N ARG A 331 -7.93 -1.75 2.01
CA ARG A 331 -8.64 -2.54 3.04
C ARG A 331 -9.96 -1.90 3.47
N TRP A 332 -10.83 -2.66 4.15
CA TRP A 332 -12.14 -2.22 4.65
C TRP A 332 -12.15 -0.94 5.50
N LEU A 333 -11.04 -0.59 6.15
CA LEU A 333 -10.95 0.60 7.01
C LEU A 333 -11.26 1.89 6.26
N ALA A 334 -10.81 1.99 5.01
CA ALA A 334 -10.94 3.22 4.24
C ALA A 334 -12.21 3.25 3.36
N HIS A 335 -12.87 2.10 3.16
CA HIS A 335 -14.07 1.99 2.31
C HIS A 335 -15.26 2.82 2.81
N VAL A 336 -15.40 3.02 4.11
CA VAL A 336 -16.44 3.92 4.67
C VAL A 336 -16.22 5.40 4.30
N ARG A 337 -15.05 5.75 3.76
CA ARG A 337 -14.74 7.06 3.20
C ARG A 337 -14.80 7.11 1.68
N ILE A 338 -14.75 5.96 1.01
CA ILE A 338 -14.93 5.86 -0.44
C ILE A 338 -16.41 6.04 -0.78
N PHE A 339 -17.30 5.33 -0.07
CA PHE A 339 -18.74 5.37 -0.31
C PHE A 339 -19.51 6.08 0.80
N THR A 340 -20.51 6.86 0.41
CA THR A 340 -21.49 7.49 1.30
C THR A 340 -22.82 6.72 1.29
N ALA A 341 -23.72 7.05 2.23
CA ALA A 341 -25.09 6.51 2.21
C ALA A 341 -25.82 6.84 0.89
N ALA A 342 -25.63 8.05 0.38
CA ALA A 342 -26.23 8.49 -0.88
C ALA A 342 -25.70 7.70 -2.10
N ASP A 343 -24.44 7.26 -2.06
CA ASP A 343 -23.90 6.38 -3.11
C ASP A 343 -24.58 5.02 -3.09
N PHE A 344 -24.77 4.42 -1.92
CA PHE A 344 -25.51 3.15 -1.79
C PHE A 344 -26.97 3.28 -2.22
N GLU A 345 -27.65 4.36 -1.83
CA GLU A 345 -29.03 4.64 -2.28
C GLU A 345 -29.10 4.78 -3.81
N ALA A 346 -28.14 5.47 -4.44
CA ALA A 346 -28.08 5.59 -5.89
C ALA A 346 -27.85 4.24 -6.59
N LEU A 347 -26.95 3.41 -6.06
CA LEU A 347 -26.70 2.06 -6.56
C LEU A 347 -27.94 1.16 -6.41
N ASP A 348 -28.68 1.28 -5.31
CA ASP A 348 -29.93 0.54 -5.08
C ASP A 348 -31.01 0.89 -6.11
N LEU A 349 -31.15 2.17 -6.44
CA LEU A 349 -32.09 2.65 -7.46
C LEU A 349 -31.74 2.12 -8.85
N LEU A 350 -30.45 2.10 -9.21
CA LEU A 350 -29.98 1.56 -10.49
C LEU A 350 -30.27 0.06 -10.60
N LEU A 351 -29.95 -0.71 -9.57
CA LEU A 351 -30.27 -2.14 -9.55
C LEU A 351 -31.79 -2.39 -9.56
N SER A 352 -32.59 -1.55 -8.90
CA SER A 352 -34.05 -1.70 -8.89
C SER A 352 -34.66 -1.44 -10.29
N ASP A 353 -34.09 -0.48 -11.06
CA ASP A 353 -34.46 -0.30 -12.47
C ASP A 353 -34.03 -1.51 -13.31
N ALA A 354 -32.81 -2.02 -13.12
CA ALA A 354 -32.32 -3.20 -13.82
C ALA A 354 -33.20 -4.44 -13.56
N GLU A 355 -33.60 -4.68 -12.32
CA GLU A 355 -34.48 -5.79 -11.92
C GLU A 355 -35.86 -5.69 -12.58
N ARG A 356 -36.46 -4.49 -12.58
CA ARG A 356 -37.74 -4.25 -13.27
C ARG A 356 -37.64 -4.58 -14.76
N ARG A 357 -36.63 -4.04 -15.45
CA ARG A 357 -36.44 -4.25 -16.89
C ARG A 357 -36.11 -5.70 -17.21
N ALA A 358 -35.32 -6.37 -16.36
CA ALA A 358 -35.01 -7.78 -16.50
C ALA A 358 -36.27 -8.64 -16.37
N ALA A 359 -37.13 -8.36 -15.39
CA ALA A 359 -38.40 -9.07 -15.21
C ALA A 359 -39.34 -8.92 -16.42
N GLU A 360 -39.39 -7.75 -17.04
CA GLU A 360 -40.20 -7.47 -18.25
C GLU A 360 -39.78 -8.32 -19.47
N THR A 361 -38.55 -8.85 -19.48
CA THR A 361 -38.07 -9.71 -20.59
C THR A 361 -38.68 -11.10 -20.60
N GLY A 362 -39.06 -11.63 -19.43
CA GLY A 362 -39.39 -13.03 -19.24
C GLY A 362 -38.21 -14.01 -19.43
N ASP A 363 -36.98 -13.54 -19.65
CA ASP A 363 -35.78 -14.37 -19.77
C ASP A 363 -35.18 -14.65 -18.38
N PRO A 364 -35.28 -15.89 -17.87
CA PRO A 364 -34.77 -16.23 -16.53
C PRO A 364 -33.26 -16.03 -16.40
N GLY A 365 -32.49 -16.13 -17.49
CA GLY A 365 -31.05 -15.92 -17.47
C GLY A 365 -30.66 -14.44 -17.31
N ILE A 366 -31.44 -13.50 -17.86
CA ILE A 366 -31.22 -12.07 -17.65
C ILE A 366 -31.55 -11.70 -16.19
N VAL A 367 -32.70 -12.18 -15.70
CA VAL A 367 -33.14 -11.97 -14.31
C VAL A 367 -32.08 -12.49 -13.32
N ASP A 368 -31.57 -13.70 -13.54
CA ASP A 368 -30.54 -14.32 -12.72
C ASP A 368 -29.24 -13.49 -12.67
N ARG A 369 -28.75 -13.01 -13.82
CA ARG A 369 -27.51 -12.20 -13.86
C ARG A 369 -27.66 -10.85 -13.17
N VAL A 370 -28.83 -10.24 -13.16
CA VAL A 370 -29.09 -9.03 -12.35
C VAL A 370 -29.15 -9.38 -10.86
N ALA A 371 -29.78 -10.50 -10.51
CA ALA A 371 -29.85 -10.96 -9.11
C ALA A 371 -28.46 -11.25 -8.50
N VAL A 372 -27.52 -11.76 -9.30
CA VAL A 372 -26.12 -11.95 -8.87
C VAL A 372 -25.47 -10.63 -8.43
N ALA A 373 -25.68 -9.54 -9.18
CA ALA A 373 -25.20 -8.21 -8.78
C ALA A 373 -25.91 -7.69 -7.52
N ARG A 374 -27.23 -7.93 -7.41
CA ARG A 374 -28.02 -7.57 -6.24
C ARG A 374 -27.52 -8.23 -4.94
N LEU A 375 -27.20 -9.52 -4.99
CA LEU A 375 -26.69 -10.26 -3.83
C LEU A 375 -25.35 -9.69 -3.33
N ALA A 376 -24.43 -9.36 -4.25
CA ALA A 376 -23.15 -8.74 -3.90
C ALA A 376 -23.35 -7.32 -3.31
N PHE A 377 -24.30 -6.56 -3.86
CA PHE A 377 -24.67 -5.23 -3.36
C PHE A 377 -25.24 -5.26 -1.94
N GLN A 378 -26.17 -6.18 -1.66
CA GLN A 378 -26.79 -6.32 -0.32
C GLN A 378 -25.73 -6.56 0.75
N PHE A 379 -24.81 -7.50 0.50
CA PHE A 379 -23.67 -7.70 1.38
C PHE A 379 -22.85 -6.42 1.55
N GLY A 380 -22.49 -5.77 0.43
CA GLY A 380 -21.69 -4.55 0.41
C GLY A 380 -22.29 -3.42 1.26
N TRP A 381 -23.61 -3.24 1.19
CA TRP A 381 -24.32 -2.25 2.01
C TRP A 381 -24.31 -2.64 3.49
N SER A 382 -24.70 -3.87 3.81
CA SER A 382 -24.79 -4.33 5.21
C SER A 382 -23.44 -4.26 5.93
N ILE A 383 -22.34 -4.65 5.26
CA ILE A 383 -21.01 -4.56 5.86
C ILE A 383 -20.52 -3.10 5.96
N TRP A 384 -20.84 -2.24 4.98
CA TRP A 384 -20.53 -0.81 5.07
C TRP A 384 -21.28 -0.14 6.23
N ASP A 385 -22.57 -0.43 6.43
CA ASP A 385 -23.34 0.13 7.55
C ASP A 385 -22.83 -0.39 8.89
N ALA A 386 -22.37 -1.65 8.96
CA ALA A 386 -21.72 -2.20 10.15
C ALA A 386 -20.43 -1.43 10.48
N LEU A 387 -19.54 -1.23 9.50
CA LEU A 387 -18.27 -0.51 9.68
C LEU A 387 -18.50 0.97 10.05
N ARG A 388 -19.41 1.66 9.34
CA ARG A 388 -19.76 3.05 9.64
C ARG A 388 -20.35 3.19 11.05
N SER A 389 -21.32 2.35 11.40
CA SER A 389 -21.93 2.36 12.73
C SER A 389 -20.92 2.06 13.84
N TRP A 390 -19.93 1.20 13.55
CA TRP A 390 -18.83 0.93 14.48
C TRP A 390 -17.95 2.17 14.67
N HIS A 391 -17.56 2.85 13.59
CA HIS A 391 -16.79 4.11 13.65
C HIS A 391 -17.54 5.24 14.38
N ASP A 392 -18.85 5.31 14.20
CA ASP A 392 -19.74 6.32 14.81
C ASP A 392 -20.07 6.00 16.29
N GLY A 393 -19.59 4.87 16.84
CA GLY A 393 -19.86 4.46 18.22
C GLY A 393 -21.25 3.85 18.45
N SER A 394 -22.01 3.59 17.39
CA SER A 394 -23.34 2.94 17.44
C SER A 394 -23.22 1.42 17.51
N TYR A 395 -22.57 0.89 18.55
CA TYR A 395 -22.09 -0.49 18.60
C TYR A 395 -23.19 -1.57 18.50
N ALA A 396 -24.36 -1.35 19.11
CA ALA A 396 -25.49 -2.28 18.99
C ALA A 396 -26.00 -2.37 17.55
N ARG A 397 -26.11 -1.23 16.85
CA ARG A 397 -26.46 -1.19 15.42
C ARG A 397 -25.37 -1.85 14.59
N ALA A 398 -24.09 -1.56 14.86
CA ALA A 398 -22.98 -2.16 14.15
C ALA A 398 -23.01 -3.70 14.21
N ALA A 399 -23.27 -4.27 15.39
CA ALA A 399 -23.40 -5.73 15.56
C ALA A 399 -24.64 -6.32 14.85
N ALA A 400 -25.75 -5.59 14.82
CA ALA A 400 -26.94 -5.99 14.06
C ALA A 400 -26.68 -5.98 12.55
N SER A 401 -26.11 -4.90 12.01
CA SER A 401 -25.75 -4.78 10.59
C SER A 401 -24.68 -5.80 10.18
N LEU A 402 -23.73 -6.13 11.07
CA LEU A 402 -22.77 -7.21 10.84
C LEU A 402 -23.45 -8.58 10.73
N THR A 403 -24.44 -8.84 11.58
CA THR A 403 -25.22 -10.10 11.52
C THR A 403 -26.01 -10.17 10.22
N GLN A 404 -26.56 -9.04 9.75
CA GLN A 404 -27.18 -8.97 8.43
C GLN A 404 -26.15 -9.23 7.31
N ALA A 405 -24.96 -8.61 7.38
CA ALA A 405 -23.90 -8.82 6.41
C ALA A 405 -23.46 -10.29 6.34
N GLU A 406 -23.39 -11.01 7.46
CA GLU A 406 -23.08 -12.45 7.44
C GLU A 406 -24.17 -13.28 6.75
N SER A 407 -25.44 -12.90 6.91
CA SER A 407 -26.57 -13.51 6.21
C SER A 407 -26.51 -13.23 4.70
N ASP A 408 -26.29 -11.97 4.33
CA ASP A 408 -26.19 -11.55 2.93
C ASP A 408 -24.98 -12.20 2.25
N PHE A 409 -23.86 -12.34 2.97
CA PHE A 409 -22.67 -13.07 2.49
C PHE A 409 -23.00 -14.55 2.22
N ALA A 410 -23.73 -15.20 3.13
CA ALA A 410 -24.15 -16.58 2.94
C ALA A 410 -25.05 -16.75 1.72
N ALA A 411 -25.98 -15.81 1.48
CA ALA A 411 -26.81 -15.79 0.28
C ALA A 411 -25.98 -15.57 -1.00
N ALA A 412 -25.04 -14.63 -0.98
CA ALA A 412 -24.16 -14.31 -2.10
C ALA A 412 -23.26 -15.50 -2.51
N VAL A 413 -22.78 -16.27 -1.53
CA VAL A 413 -21.93 -17.44 -1.77
C VAL A 413 -22.72 -18.68 -2.16
N ALA A 414 -23.99 -18.80 -1.74
CA ALA A 414 -24.83 -19.94 -2.05
C ALA A 414 -25.37 -19.95 -3.50
N HIS A 415 -25.34 -18.81 -4.18
CA HIS A 415 -25.77 -18.69 -5.58
C HIS A 415 -24.80 -19.40 -6.54
N GLN A 416 -25.28 -19.79 -7.72
CA GLN A 416 -24.47 -20.34 -8.83
C GLN A 416 -24.86 -19.62 -10.13
N PRO A 417 -24.02 -18.72 -10.69
CA PRO A 417 -22.68 -18.39 -10.22
C PRO A 417 -22.62 -17.64 -8.90
N VAL A 418 -21.51 -17.75 -8.18
CA VAL A 418 -21.37 -17.06 -6.88
C VAL A 418 -21.37 -15.55 -7.07
N ALA A 419 -22.12 -14.81 -6.27
CA ALA A 419 -22.10 -13.35 -6.32
C ALA A 419 -20.82 -12.78 -5.70
N LEU A 420 -20.31 -13.42 -4.64
CA LEU A 420 -19.06 -13.09 -3.97
C LEU A 420 -18.17 -14.32 -3.82
N TYR A 421 -16.86 -14.13 -4.00
CA TYR A 421 -15.90 -15.21 -3.84
C TYR A 421 -15.87 -15.72 -2.38
N PRO A 422 -15.97 -17.03 -2.09
CA PRO A 422 -16.15 -17.51 -0.71
C PRO A 422 -15.02 -17.20 0.26
N GLN A 423 -13.77 -17.07 -0.19
CA GLN A 423 -12.64 -16.77 0.71
C GLN A 423 -12.63 -15.34 1.22
N ARG A 424 -13.49 -14.46 0.68
CA ARG A 424 -13.78 -13.16 1.27
C ARG A 424 -14.24 -13.28 2.73
N ARG A 425 -14.76 -14.46 3.12
CA ARG A 425 -15.06 -14.84 4.51
C ARG A 425 -13.87 -14.69 5.46
N ASN A 426 -12.64 -14.91 4.99
CA ASN A 426 -11.44 -14.77 5.81
C ASN A 426 -11.30 -13.34 6.34
N PHE A 427 -11.58 -12.34 5.50
CA PHE A 427 -11.53 -10.93 5.89
C PHE A 427 -12.76 -10.54 6.71
N LEU A 428 -13.94 -11.07 6.41
CA LEU A 428 -15.12 -10.89 7.27
C LEU A 428 -14.86 -11.42 8.70
N ASN A 429 -14.19 -12.56 8.83
CA ASN A 429 -13.80 -13.14 10.13
C ASN A 429 -12.76 -12.30 10.87
N LEU A 430 -11.99 -11.44 10.19
CA LEU A 430 -11.09 -10.47 10.83
C LEU A 430 -11.84 -9.22 11.31
N ILE A 431 -12.89 -8.80 10.60
CA ILE A 431 -13.71 -7.62 10.91
C ILE A 431 -14.71 -7.87 12.03
N ALA A 432 -15.29 -9.06 12.08
CA ALA A 432 -16.40 -9.37 12.98
C ALA A 432 -16.05 -9.27 14.48
N PRO A 433 -14.90 -9.78 14.98
CA PRO A 433 -14.62 -9.78 16.41
C PRO A 433 -14.54 -8.37 17.03
N PRO A 434 -13.84 -7.38 16.44
CA PRO A 434 -13.87 -6.00 16.94
C PRO A 434 -15.26 -5.39 17.13
N ILE A 435 -16.15 -5.60 16.15
CA ILE A 435 -17.51 -5.04 16.18
C ILE A 435 -18.34 -5.70 17.28
N ARG A 436 -18.31 -7.03 17.38
CA ARG A 436 -19.06 -7.77 18.41
C ARG A 436 -18.55 -7.45 19.81
N ALA A 437 -17.23 -7.42 19.99
CA ALA A 437 -16.62 -7.08 21.27
C ALA A 437 -17.05 -5.68 21.74
N ALA A 438 -17.14 -4.69 20.85
CA ALA A 438 -17.63 -3.36 21.22
C ALA A 438 -19.08 -3.40 21.73
N ALA A 439 -19.99 -4.10 21.04
CA ALA A 439 -21.40 -4.21 21.44
C ALA A 439 -21.60 -4.97 22.76
N GLU A 440 -20.78 -6.00 23.02
CA GLU A 440 -20.78 -6.71 24.29
C GLU A 440 -20.42 -5.84 25.49
N ARG A 441 -19.79 -4.68 25.26
CA ARG A 441 -19.39 -3.71 26.30
C ARG A 441 -20.43 -2.61 26.52
N THR A 442 -21.55 -2.66 25.80
CA THR A 442 -22.71 -1.77 25.99
C THR A 442 -23.94 -2.49 26.53
N THR A 443 -23.80 -3.72 27.03
CA THR A 443 -24.91 -4.57 27.48
C THR A 443 -24.58 -5.26 28.81
N GLY A 444 -25.58 -5.87 29.46
CA GLY A 444 -25.35 -6.71 30.65
C GLY A 444 -24.83 -5.93 31.87
N GLY A 445 -25.29 -4.69 32.07
CA GLY A 445 -24.85 -3.81 33.17
C GLY A 445 -23.52 -3.10 32.92
N LYS A 446 -22.91 -3.32 31.76
CA LYS A 446 -21.71 -2.61 31.31
C LYS A 446 -22.07 -1.27 30.69
N GLU A 447 -21.22 -0.28 30.88
CA GLU A 447 -21.47 1.09 30.44
C GLU A 447 -20.20 1.73 29.88
N ILE A 448 -20.32 2.46 28.78
CA ILE A 448 -19.20 3.25 28.25
C ILE A 448 -19.10 4.53 29.08
N VAL A 449 -17.96 4.70 29.74
CA VAL A 449 -17.66 5.84 30.61
C VAL A 449 -17.18 7.03 29.80
N TRP A 450 -16.29 6.76 28.84
CA TRP A 450 -15.68 7.79 28.02
C TRP A 450 -15.14 7.20 26.72
N SER A 451 -15.47 7.81 25.58
CA SER A 451 -14.91 7.44 24.28
C SER A 451 -13.72 8.32 23.94
N LEU A 452 -12.66 7.70 23.42
CA LEU A 452 -11.50 8.47 22.94
C LEU A 452 -11.93 9.36 21.75
N PRO A 453 -11.47 10.62 21.70
CA PRO A 453 -11.61 11.47 20.52
C PRO A 453 -11.07 10.76 19.27
N ASP A 454 -11.60 11.12 18.11
CA ASP A 454 -11.07 10.57 16.86
C ASP A 454 -9.65 11.09 16.60
N GLU A 455 -9.41 12.39 16.80
CA GLU A 455 -8.07 12.97 16.69
C GLU A 455 -7.39 13.05 18.06
N LEU A 456 -6.21 12.45 18.16
CA LEU A 456 -5.36 12.49 19.36
C LEU A 456 -4.02 13.16 19.02
N PRO A 457 -3.46 13.96 19.94
CA PRO A 457 -2.06 14.38 19.87
C PRO A 457 -1.15 13.15 19.79
N ALA A 458 -0.21 13.16 18.84
CA ALA A 458 0.69 12.06 18.58
C ALA A 458 2.13 12.47 18.22
N ILE A 459 3.08 11.58 18.52
CA ILE A 459 4.46 11.59 18.02
C ILE A 459 4.68 10.35 17.15
N LEU A 460 5.41 10.56 16.05
CA LEU A 460 5.92 9.51 15.19
C LEU A 460 7.38 9.25 15.56
N ASP A 461 7.66 8.04 16.03
CA ASP A 461 8.94 7.59 16.58
C ASP A 461 9.49 6.47 15.68
N ASP A 462 10.27 6.85 14.66
CA ASP A 462 10.82 5.94 13.64
C ASP A 462 11.93 5.04 14.18
N THR A 463 12.70 5.51 15.17
CA THR A 463 13.75 4.73 15.84
C THR A 463 13.24 3.89 17.00
N ASP A 464 12.01 4.15 17.46
CA ASP A 464 11.38 3.50 18.60
C ASP A 464 12.15 3.69 19.92
N ASP A 465 12.80 4.85 20.05
CA ASP A 465 13.56 5.26 21.23
C ASP A 465 12.66 5.86 22.32
N GLY A 466 11.38 6.11 22.04
CA GLY A 466 10.45 6.76 22.96
C GLY A 466 10.28 6.04 24.29
N LEU A 467 10.51 4.72 24.35
CA LEU A 467 10.54 3.98 25.61
C LEU A 467 11.76 4.35 26.45
N THR A 468 12.93 4.50 25.81
CA THR A 468 14.18 4.94 26.45
C THR A 468 14.10 6.39 26.91
N ASP A 469 13.41 7.23 26.13
CA ASP A 469 13.16 8.64 26.44
C ASP A 469 11.99 8.86 27.42
N GLU A 470 11.36 7.76 27.86
CA GLU A 470 10.25 7.74 28.82
C GLU A 470 9.06 8.62 28.36
N LEU A 471 8.70 8.56 27.07
CA LEU A 471 7.55 9.28 26.49
C LEU A 471 6.20 8.94 27.15
N TYR A 472 6.15 7.94 28.02
CA TYR A 472 4.99 7.60 28.84
C TYR A 472 4.86 8.45 30.12
N ALA A 473 5.92 9.15 30.57
CA ALA A 473 5.93 9.86 31.85
C ALA A 473 4.92 11.01 31.91
N ALA A 474 4.41 11.31 33.11
CA ALA A 474 3.31 12.24 33.33
C ALA A 474 3.69 13.72 33.14
N ASP A 475 4.97 14.06 33.23
CA ASP A 475 5.51 15.41 33.08
C ASP A 475 5.90 15.77 31.64
N VAL A 476 5.77 14.82 30.70
CA VAL A 476 6.03 15.07 29.28
C VAL A 476 4.88 15.90 28.69
N PRO A 477 5.17 17.10 28.15
CA PRO A 477 4.14 17.91 27.52
C PRO A 477 3.72 17.31 26.17
N ASP A 478 2.43 17.43 25.84
CA ASP A 478 1.86 17.16 24.51
C ASP A 478 1.68 18.43 23.65
N ALA A 479 2.01 19.60 24.19
CA ALA A 479 2.01 20.84 23.43
C ALA A 479 2.99 20.74 22.26
N GLY A 480 2.47 20.78 21.02
CA GLY A 480 3.25 20.61 19.79
C GLY A 480 3.23 19.19 19.21
N TRP A 481 2.52 18.24 19.83
CA TRP A 481 2.28 16.94 19.21
C TRP A 481 1.27 17.10 18.07
N ARG A 482 1.50 16.39 16.95
CA ARG A 482 0.63 16.51 15.78
C ARG A 482 -0.71 15.79 16.03
N PRO A 483 -1.85 16.34 15.62
CA PRO A 483 -3.10 15.60 15.68
C PRO A 483 -3.09 14.46 14.66
N LEU A 484 -3.49 13.26 15.09
CA LEU A 484 -3.72 12.10 14.23
C LEU A 484 -5.08 11.49 14.51
N ALA A 485 -5.85 11.25 13.46
CA ALA A 485 -7.08 10.48 13.51
C ALA A 485 -6.77 9.01 13.82
N THR A 486 -7.63 8.40 14.64
CA THR A 486 -7.44 7.07 15.24
C THR A 486 -8.44 6.04 14.74
N ARG A 487 -9.52 6.49 14.08
CA ARG A 487 -10.52 5.60 13.46
C ARG A 487 -11.09 6.11 12.16
N SER A 488 -11.22 7.42 11.97
CA SER A 488 -11.87 7.95 10.76
C SER A 488 -10.96 7.94 9.53
N ARG A 489 -9.63 8.03 9.70
CA ARG A 489 -8.66 8.06 8.60
C ARG A 489 -7.57 7.01 8.82
N SER A 490 -7.13 6.39 7.73
CA SER A 490 -5.95 5.52 7.74
C SER A 490 -4.66 6.32 7.87
N ALA A 491 -3.50 5.65 7.96
CA ALA A 491 -2.22 6.34 7.98
C ALA A 491 -1.94 7.00 6.62
N SER A 492 -2.31 6.36 5.50
CA SER A 492 -2.12 6.92 4.15
C SER A 492 -2.89 8.22 3.94
N ASP A 493 -4.14 8.26 4.42
CA ASP A 493 -5.00 9.44 4.39
C ASP A 493 -4.46 10.65 5.16
N GLN A 494 -3.45 10.40 6.00
CA GLN A 494 -2.78 11.39 6.85
C GLN A 494 -1.33 11.66 6.40
N GLY A 495 -0.95 11.17 5.22
CA GLY A 495 0.38 11.36 4.62
C GLY A 495 1.45 10.41 5.18
N LEU A 496 1.05 9.30 5.81
CA LEU A 496 1.93 8.39 6.56
C LEU A 496 2.01 6.99 5.97
N SER A 497 1.73 6.81 4.67
CA SER A 497 1.67 5.51 3.99
C SER A 497 2.90 4.62 4.22
N TYR A 498 4.08 5.25 4.23
CA TYR A 498 5.38 4.55 4.33
C TYR A 498 6.04 4.69 5.71
N PHE A 499 5.39 5.35 6.67
CA PHE A 499 5.95 5.46 8.01
C PHE A 499 6.00 4.07 8.66
N ARG A 500 7.18 3.68 9.13
CA ARG A 500 7.41 2.47 9.92
C ARG A 500 8.10 2.89 11.21
N GLY A 501 7.52 2.51 12.34
CA GLY A 501 7.93 2.99 13.65
C GLY A 501 6.82 2.87 14.69
N ALA A 502 6.98 3.55 15.82
CA ALA A 502 5.99 3.65 16.88
C ALA A 502 5.17 4.95 16.76
N TYR A 503 3.88 4.82 17.00
CA TYR A 503 2.94 5.92 17.18
C TYR A 503 2.69 6.09 18.66
N TRP A 504 3.09 7.24 19.20
CA TRP A 504 2.79 7.61 20.58
C TRP A 504 1.59 8.53 20.60
N TYR A 505 0.54 8.18 21.33
CA TYR A 505 -0.64 9.02 21.53
C TYR A 505 -0.75 9.45 22.98
N ARG A 506 -1.23 10.67 23.21
CA ARG A 506 -1.40 11.22 24.56
C ARG A 506 -2.70 12.00 24.64
N THR A 507 -3.45 11.80 25.72
CA THR A 507 -4.71 12.51 25.96
C THR A 507 -5.04 12.58 27.44
N ALA A 508 -5.71 13.66 27.84
CA ALA A 508 -6.37 13.72 29.13
C ALA A 508 -7.46 12.65 29.23
N LEU A 509 -7.66 12.11 30.43
CA LEU A 509 -8.64 11.07 30.73
C LEU A 509 -9.70 11.63 31.70
N PRO A 510 -10.85 12.14 31.19
CA PRO A 510 -11.81 12.90 32.00
C PRO A 510 -12.75 11.98 32.80
N ILE A 511 -12.20 11.06 33.58
CA ILE A 511 -12.97 10.13 34.42
C ILE A 511 -13.05 10.70 35.84
N THR A 512 -14.27 10.86 36.34
CA THR A 512 -14.54 11.42 37.67
C THR A 512 -14.66 10.33 38.73
N ALA A 513 -14.57 10.73 40.00
CA ALA A 513 -14.68 9.82 41.14
C ALA A 513 -16.04 9.09 41.25
N ALA A 514 -17.05 9.51 40.48
CA ALA A 514 -18.33 8.80 40.35
C ALA A 514 -18.14 7.35 39.87
N TRP A 515 -17.05 7.06 39.15
CA TRP A 515 -16.74 5.73 38.62
C TRP A 515 -15.79 4.92 39.50
N ALA A 516 -15.33 5.47 40.63
CA ALA A 516 -14.29 4.85 41.45
C ALA A 516 -14.67 3.47 42.02
N GLN A 517 -15.96 3.22 42.21
CA GLN A 517 -16.52 1.97 42.72
C GLN A 517 -16.88 0.97 41.60
N ARG A 518 -16.53 1.25 40.35
CA ARG A 518 -16.79 0.36 39.21
C ARG A 518 -15.47 -0.19 38.67
N ARG A 519 -15.48 -1.42 38.16
CA ARG A 519 -14.33 -1.97 37.43
C ARG A 519 -14.22 -1.27 36.09
N LEU A 520 -13.12 -0.56 35.86
CA LEU A 520 -12.86 0.19 34.63
C LEU A 520 -11.80 -0.52 33.78
N SER A 521 -12.07 -0.61 32.48
CA SER A 521 -11.14 -1.14 31.49
C SER A 521 -10.99 -0.16 30.33
N LEU A 522 -9.76 0.02 29.84
CA LEU A 522 -9.51 0.66 28.55
C LEU A 522 -9.62 -0.39 27.46
N TRP A 523 -10.49 -0.15 26.47
CA TRP A 523 -10.66 -1.00 25.30
C TRP A 523 -10.24 -0.26 24.04
N LEU A 524 -9.38 -0.90 23.24
CA LEU A 524 -8.90 -0.42 21.95
C LEU A 524 -9.41 -1.39 20.89
N GLY A 525 -10.30 -0.93 20.01
CA GLY A 525 -11.03 -1.83 19.12
C GLY A 525 -10.21 -2.45 18.02
N SER A 526 -9.20 -1.74 17.53
CA SER A 526 -8.29 -2.24 16.51
C SER A 526 -7.00 -1.42 16.50
N VAL A 527 -5.87 -2.11 16.46
CA VAL A 527 -4.53 -1.54 16.43
C VAL A 527 -3.73 -2.21 15.32
N ASP A 528 -2.75 -1.53 14.72
CA ASP A 528 -2.03 -2.09 13.58
C ASP A 528 -1.21 -3.35 13.93
N GLU A 529 -0.39 -3.31 14.99
CA GLU A 529 0.38 -4.49 15.46
C GLU A 529 0.21 -4.79 16.94
N SER A 530 0.83 -3.96 17.77
CA SER A 530 0.92 -4.16 19.21
C SER A 530 0.85 -2.81 19.91
N VAL A 531 0.32 -2.83 21.12
CA VAL A 531 0.11 -1.63 21.90
C VAL A 531 0.52 -1.82 23.35
N ARG A 532 1.11 -0.78 23.92
CA ARG A 532 1.31 -0.60 25.36
C ARG A 532 0.58 0.67 25.79
N ALA A 533 0.08 0.66 27.02
CA ALA A 533 -0.74 1.74 27.57
C ALA A 533 -0.29 2.11 28.98
N TRP A 534 -0.34 3.40 29.30
CA TRP A 534 0.01 3.94 30.61
C TRP A 534 -1.01 4.97 31.06
N VAL A 535 -1.24 5.03 32.37
CA VAL A 535 -1.93 6.14 33.01
C VAL A 535 -0.98 6.82 33.99
N ASN A 536 -0.78 8.13 33.83
CA ASN A 536 0.14 8.92 34.66
C ASN A 536 1.55 8.31 34.73
N GLY A 537 2.06 7.81 33.60
CA GLY A 537 3.34 7.10 33.50
C GLY A 537 3.38 5.68 34.07
N ASN A 538 2.31 5.21 34.71
CA ASN A 538 2.21 3.86 35.24
C ASN A 538 1.60 2.92 34.19
N GLU A 539 2.32 1.88 33.80
CA GLU A 539 1.86 0.93 32.79
C GLU A 539 0.59 0.19 33.24
N LEU A 540 -0.33 -0.01 32.30
CA LEU A 540 -1.56 -0.73 32.51
C LEU A 540 -1.36 -2.23 32.27
N PRO A 541 -1.86 -3.10 33.16
CA PRO A 541 -1.87 -4.54 32.91
C PRO A 541 -2.74 -4.89 31.69
N LEU A 542 -2.19 -5.69 30.78
CA LEU A 542 -2.92 -6.25 29.66
C LEU A 542 -3.91 -7.32 30.15
N ILE A 543 -5.19 -7.19 29.80
CA ILE A 543 -6.23 -8.19 30.04
C ILE A 543 -6.29 -9.16 28.85
N THR A 544 -6.39 -8.62 27.64
CA THR A 544 -6.40 -9.38 26.39
C THR A 544 -5.85 -8.55 25.23
N GLY A 545 -5.26 -9.21 24.26
CA GLY A 545 -4.61 -8.59 23.11
C GLY A 545 -3.52 -9.52 22.59
N SER A 546 -3.51 -9.79 21.28
CA SER A 546 -2.52 -10.75 20.74
C SER A 546 -2.19 -10.60 19.26
N LYS A 547 -2.94 -9.82 18.48
CA LYS A 547 -2.82 -9.78 17.01
C LYS A 547 -3.13 -8.40 16.44
N SER A 548 -2.54 -8.15 15.28
CA SER A 548 -2.86 -7.04 14.38
C SER A 548 -4.36 -6.99 14.08
N PHE A 549 -4.91 -5.78 14.11
CA PHE A 549 -6.29 -5.47 13.80
C PHE A 549 -7.35 -6.18 14.65
N GLN A 550 -6.96 -6.67 15.83
CA GLN A 550 -7.87 -7.26 16.81
C GLN A 550 -7.94 -6.36 18.06
N PRO A 551 -8.97 -6.51 18.90
CA PRO A 551 -9.12 -5.66 20.08
C PRO A 551 -8.07 -5.94 21.15
N TRP A 552 -7.68 -4.89 21.86
CA TRP A 552 -6.82 -4.93 23.03
C TRP A 552 -7.55 -4.33 24.23
N GLU A 553 -7.32 -4.87 25.41
CA GLU A 553 -7.99 -4.42 26.63
C GLU A 553 -7.03 -4.39 27.81
N PHE A 554 -7.11 -3.32 28.60
CA PHE A 554 -6.21 -3.03 29.71
C PHE A 554 -7.00 -2.71 30.99
N ASP A 555 -6.48 -3.15 32.13
CA ASP A 555 -7.09 -2.89 33.44
C ASP A 555 -6.69 -1.49 33.95
N LEU A 556 -7.69 -0.65 34.27
CA LEU A 556 -7.45 0.69 34.84
C LEU A 556 -7.50 0.70 36.37
N ARG A 557 -7.77 -0.45 37.01
CA ARG A 557 -7.93 -0.53 38.46
C ARG A 557 -6.67 -0.07 39.19
N GLY A 558 -6.86 0.87 40.12
CA GLY A 558 -5.76 1.41 40.93
C GLY A 558 -4.75 2.21 40.12
N LYS A 559 -5.13 2.75 38.97
CA LYS A 559 -4.28 3.64 38.13
C LYS A 559 -4.83 5.06 38.05
N LEU A 560 -6.12 5.24 38.32
CA LEU A 560 -6.83 6.51 38.26
C LEU A 560 -6.85 7.24 39.61
N ARG A 561 -6.60 8.55 39.55
CA ARG A 561 -6.63 9.45 40.70
C ARG A 561 -7.98 10.14 40.87
N PHE A 562 -8.75 10.27 39.79
CA PHE A 562 -10.07 10.89 39.74
C PHE A 562 -10.09 12.38 40.15
N ASP A 563 -8.94 13.06 40.11
CA ASP A 563 -8.78 14.47 40.45
C ASP A 563 -8.84 15.40 39.22
N GLY A 564 -9.18 14.84 38.05
CA GLY A 564 -9.25 15.55 36.78
C GLY A 564 -7.89 15.73 36.08
N THR A 565 -6.81 15.17 36.64
CA THR A 565 -5.46 15.27 36.08
C THR A 565 -4.95 13.98 35.44
N ASP A 566 -5.75 12.91 35.46
CA ASP A 566 -5.38 11.63 34.87
C ASP A 566 -5.13 11.75 33.37
N GLN A 567 -4.04 11.13 32.90
CA GLN A 567 -3.60 11.18 31.52
C GLN A 567 -3.33 9.77 31.00
N LEU A 568 -3.80 9.49 29.79
CA LEU A 568 -3.57 8.26 29.05
C LEU A 568 -2.45 8.47 28.02
N VAL A 569 -1.51 7.52 27.98
CA VAL A 569 -0.50 7.42 26.93
C VAL A 569 -0.57 6.05 26.28
N LEU A 570 -0.50 6.02 24.95
CA LEU A 570 -0.48 4.78 24.16
C LEU A 570 0.76 4.77 23.28
N ARG A 571 1.37 3.60 23.13
CA ARG A 571 2.42 3.35 22.14
C ARG A 571 1.97 2.22 21.25
N VAL A 572 1.71 2.50 19.98
CA VAL A 572 1.27 1.51 18.98
C VAL A 572 2.37 1.31 17.94
N VAL A 573 2.75 0.07 17.67
CA VAL A 573 3.85 -0.24 16.74
C VAL A 573 3.31 -0.49 15.33
N ASN A 574 4.09 -0.08 14.33
CA ASN A 574 3.91 -0.35 12.90
C ASN A 574 5.28 -0.66 12.27
N ARG A 575 5.84 -1.84 12.53
CA ARG A 575 7.18 -2.22 12.01
C ARG A 575 7.11 -3.02 10.73
N ASN A 576 6.09 -3.86 10.59
CA ASN A 576 5.88 -4.70 9.42
C ASN A 576 4.72 -4.15 8.59
N LEU A 577 4.74 -4.40 7.30
CA LEU A 577 3.62 -4.08 6.43
C LEU A 577 2.49 -5.09 6.64
N ASN A 578 1.58 -4.82 7.59
CA ASN A 578 0.39 -5.64 7.81
C ASN A 578 -0.70 -5.37 6.78
N GLU A 579 -0.85 -4.11 6.38
CA GLU A 579 -1.69 -3.66 5.27
C GLU A 579 -1.16 -2.33 4.70
N LEU A 580 -1.42 -2.08 3.41
CA LEU A 580 -1.04 -0.85 2.75
C LEU A 580 -1.68 0.38 3.39
N GLY A 581 -0.84 1.31 3.81
CA GLY A 581 -1.29 2.61 4.30
C GLY A 581 -2.00 2.56 5.66
N THR A 582 -1.84 1.49 6.43
CA THR A 582 -2.30 1.42 7.84
C THR A 582 -1.14 1.69 8.81
N GLY A 583 -1.50 2.00 10.06
CA GLY A 583 -0.55 2.30 11.13
C GLY A 583 -1.27 2.87 12.35
N GLY A 584 -0.70 2.68 13.53
CA GLY A 584 -1.25 3.25 14.76
C GLY A 584 -2.59 2.65 15.19
N LEU A 585 -3.44 3.49 15.78
CA LEU A 585 -4.84 3.12 16.06
C LEU A 585 -5.65 3.15 14.77
N VAL A 586 -6.48 2.12 14.57
CA VAL A 586 -7.27 1.95 13.34
C VAL A 586 -8.72 1.55 13.65
N GLY A 587 -9.25 1.99 14.79
CA GLY A 587 -10.59 1.67 15.24
C GLY A 587 -11.01 2.41 16.50
N PRO A 588 -12.31 2.40 16.85
CA PRO A 588 -12.83 3.04 18.05
C PRO A 588 -12.14 2.55 19.32
N ALA A 589 -11.96 3.46 20.27
CA ALA A 589 -11.39 3.17 21.58
C ALA A 589 -12.23 3.88 22.65
N PHE A 590 -12.39 3.26 23.81
CA PHE A 590 -13.16 3.81 24.92
C PHE A 590 -12.80 3.16 26.25
N VAL A 591 -13.13 3.84 27.33
CA VAL A 591 -13.16 3.29 28.69
C VAL A 591 -14.58 2.84 29.01
N TRP A 592 -14.72 1.64 29.56
CA TRP A 592 -15.99 1.08 29.96
C TRP A 592 -15.95 0.56 31.40
N ALA A 593 -17.12 0.55 32.04
CA ALA A 593 -17.36 0.14 33.41
C ALA A 593 -18.14 -1.17 33.47
N ALA A 594 -17.74 -2.07 34.37
CA ALA A 594 -18.34 -3.37 34.61
C ALA A 594 -18.96 -3.45 36.01
N GLU A 595 -18.83 -4.58 36.70
CA GLU A 595 -19.30 -4.79 38.08
C GLU A 595 -18.73 -3.80 39.09
N GLU A 596 -19.37 -3.71 40.26
CA GLU A 596 -18.87 -2.95 41.40
C GLU A 596 -17.63 -3.60 42.02
N ILE A 597 -16.70 -2.77 42.46
CA ILE A 597 -15.45 -3.21 43.11
C ILE A 597 -15.07 -2.26 44.25
N THR A 598 -14.24 -2.77 45.17
CA THR A 598 -13.54 -1.91 46.12
C THR A 598 -12.45 -1.10 45.40
N PRO A 599 -12.48 0.25 45.48
CA PRO A 599 -11.48 1.11 44.87
C PRO A 599 -10.07 0.82 45.41
N LEU A 600 -9.06 0.95 44.55
CA LEU A 600 -7.64 0.91 44.95
C LEU A 600 -7.03 2.29 44.79
N SER A 601 -6.09 2.65 45.66
CA SER A 601 -5.35 3.91 45.55
C SER A 601 -4.38 3.86 44.37
N ALA A 602 -4.37 4.92 43.57
CA ALA A 602 -3.41 5.05 42.49
C ALA A 602 -1.99 5.33 43.01
N PRO A 603 -0.95 4.75 42.37
CA PRO A 603 0.43 5.12 42.63
C PRO A 603 0.69 6.59 42.25
N PRO A 604 1.76 7.21 42.76
CA PRO A 604 2.17 8.53 42.30
C PRO A 604 2.48 8.52 40.79
N PRO A 605 2.24 9.65 40.09
CA PRO A 605 2.67 9.81 38.70
C PRO A 605 4.17 9.59 38.55
N ILE A 606 4.57 8.91 37.47
CA ILE A 606 5.99 8.75 37.13
C ILE A 606 6.45 9.98 36.35
N VAL A 607 7.54 10.58 36.81
CA VAL A 607 8.19 11.75 36.21
C VAL A 607 9.49 11.30 35.54
N ARG A 608 9.82 11.88 34.39
CA ARG A 608 11.01 11.52 33.61
C ARG A 608 12.30 11.72 34.41
N GLN A 609 13.27 10.83 34.23
CA GLN A 609 14.59 11.00 34.82
C GLN A 609 15.34 12.21 34.22
N PRO A 610 16.00 13.06 35.02
CA PRO A 610 16.69 14.27 34.53
C PRO A 610 17.84 14.00 33.54
N SER A 611 18.40 12.79 33.55
CA SER A 611 19.49 12.37 32.66
C SER A 611 19.02 11.92 31.27
N ARG A 612 17.70 11.84 31.03
CA ARG A 612 17.12 11.53 29.72
C ARG A 612 17.00 12.78 28.87
N ARG A 613 16.89 12.59 27.55
CA ARG A 613 16.80 13.70 26.59
C ARG A 613 15.67 14.63 27.01
N ASP A 614 15.95 15.94 27.06
CA ASP A 614 14.91 16.89 27.40
C ASP A 614 13.96 17.10 26.20
N LEU A 615 12.81 16.44 26.26
CA LEU A 615 11.73 16.55 25.28
C LEU A 615 10.80 17.75 25.55
N SER A 616 10.95 18.45 26.69
CA SER A 616 10.21 19.68 27.00
C SER A 616 10.85 20.92 26.39
N GLN A 617 12.13 20.80 26.04
CA GLN A 617 12.79 21.72 25.15
C GLN A 617 12.45 21.30 23.71
N VAL A 618 11.62 22.08 23.04
CA VAL A 618 11.79 22.26 21.59
C VAL A 618 13.28 22.50 21.40
N PRO A 619 14.01 21.67 20.63
CA PRO A 619 15.44 21.88 20.46
C PRO A 619 15.63 23.35 20.10
N SER A 620 16.40 24.09 20.90
CA SER A 620 16.84 25.41 20.47
C SER A 620 17.38 25.21 19.06
N ALA A 621 16.87 25.98 18.08
CA ALA A 621 17.34 25.88 16.69
C ALA A 621 18.85 25.71 16.74
N VAL A 622 19.36 24.60 16.19
CA VAL A 622 20.78 24.28 16.31
C VAL A 622 21.54 25.44 15.68
N VAL A 623 22.07 26.35 16.50
CA VAL A 623 22.99 27.37 16.06
C VAL A 623 24.31 26.65 15.87
N VAL A 624 24.50 26.09 14.68
CA VAL A 624 25.79 25.52 14.30
C VAL A 624 26.80 26.66 14.30
N ASN A 625 27.67 26.71 15.32
CA ASN A 625 28.86 27.54 15.27
C ASN A 625 29.82 26.90 14.25
N THR A 626 29.81 27.44 13.03
CA THR A 626 30.52 26.88 11.86
C THR A 626 32.01 27.22 11.82
N THR A 627 32.55 27.82 12.87
CA THR A 627 33.96 28.23 12.90
C THR A 627 34.85 27.00 13.13
N GLY A 628 35.42 26.44 12.06
CA GLY A 628 36.44 25.37 12.12
C GLY A 628 35.94 23.92 11.98
N TRP A 629 34.64 23.69 11.77
CA TRP A 629 34.04 22.34 11.72
C TRP A 629 34.52 21.48 10.52
N ASN A 630 35.07 22.12 9.51
CA ASN A 630 35.65 21.54 8.30
C ASN A 630 37.02 20.87 8.51
N GLN A 631 37.69 21.04 9.65
CA GLN A 631 39.01 20.46 9.92
C GLN A 631 38.98 19.08 10.60
N GLN A 632 37.80 18.60 11.03
CA GLN A 632 37.64 17.33 11.76
C GLN A 632 36.92 16.22 10.98
N LEU A 633 36.51 16.47 9.74
CA LEU A 633 35.88 15.43 8.93
C LEU A 633 36.93 14.44 8.43
N ALA A 634 36.88 13.22 8.97
CA ALA A 634 37.70 12.11 8.54
C ALA A 634 37.50 11.82 7.03
N ALA A 635 38.58 11.44 6.34
CA ALA A 635 38.62 11.20 4.89
C ALA A 635 37.56 10.20 4.35
N GLN A 636 36.99 9.38 5.23
CA GLN A 636 35.87 8.46 4.96
C GLN A 636 34.55 9.14 4.55
N TRP A 637 34.38 10.45 4.77
CA TRP A 637 33.22 11.21 4.28
C TRP A 637 33.36 11.70 2.82
N ARG A 638 34.51 11.46 2.16
CA ARG A 638 34.79 11.92 0.78
C ARG A 638 34.39 10.94 -0.33
N ALA A 639 33.78 9.79 -0.03
CA ALA A 639 33.43 8.83 -1.07
C ALA A 639 32.20 7.96 -0.72
N LYS A 640 31.00 8.54 -0.80
CA LYS A 640 29.75 7.80 -1.13
C LYS A 640 28.74 8.70 -1.84
N ILE A 641 29.24 9.59 -2.70
CA ILE A 641 28.43 10.36 -3.64
C ILE A 641 28.56 9.66 -5.00
N ASP A 642 27.57 8.79 -5.26
CA ASP A 642 26.96 8.42 -6.55
C ASP A 642 27.76 7.70 -7.66
N PRO A 643 27.15 6.69 -8.31
CA PRO A 643 27.16 6.69 -9.78
C PRO A 643 25.85 6.31 -10.49
N VAL A 644 24.70 6.17 -9.80
CA VAL A 644 23.40 5.82 -10.43
C VAL A 644 22.26 6.74 -9.99
N GLY A 645 22.58 8.00 -9.70
CA GLY A 645 21.72 9.03 -9.14
C GLY A 645 20.47 9.31 -9.97
N ASP A 646 19.46 8.49 -9.75
CA ASP A 646 18.08 8.71 -10.17
C ASP A 646 17.29 9.21 -8.96
N CYS A 647 17.38 10.52 -8.71
CA CYS A 647 16.56 11.16 -7.67
C CYS A 647 15.09 11.36 -8.09
N ALA A 648 14.64 10.77 -9.22
CA ALA A 648 13.23 10.74 -9.61
C ALA A 648 12.37 9.78 -8.75
N GLU A 649 12.99 8.96 -7.88
CA GLU A 649 12.29 7.90 -7.12
C GLU A 649 11.86 8.25 -5.69
N LEU A 650 12.07 9.46 -5.18
CA LEU A 650 11.56 9.83 -3.85
C LEU A 650 10.14 10.38 -3.96
N GLY A 651 9.15 9.48 -3.88
CA GLY A 651 7.71 9.75 -3.93
C GLY A 651 7.14 10.46 -2.70
N LEU A 652 7.62 11.66 -2.37
CA LEU A 652 7.08 12.48 -1.30
C LEU A 652 6.91 13.92 -1.79
N TRP A 653 5.77 14.26 -2.38
CA TRP A 653 5.52 15.63 -2.84
C TRP A 653 4.10 16.08 -2.51
N GLU A 654 3.98 17.08 -1.65
CA GLU A 654 2.73 17.81 -1.45
C GLU A 654 2.47 18.72 -2.65
N ARG A 655 1.22 18.77 -3.11
CA ARG A 655 0.80 19.56 -4.28
C ARG A 655 0.26 20.90 -3.80
N GLN A 656 1.09 21.95 -3.75
CA GLN A 656 0.58 23.32 -3.61
C GLN A 656 0.34 23.96 -4.98
N THR A 657 -0.87 24.49 -5.19
CA THR A 657 -1.22 25.28 -6.38
C THR A 657 -0.92 26.75 -6.07
N PRO A 658 0.02 27.42 -6.75
CA PRO A 658 0.42 28.77 -6.39
C PRO A 658 -0.66 29.76 -6.81
N THR A 659 -1.30 30.41 -5.84
CA THR A 659 -1.93 31.70 -6.09
C THR A 659 -0.85 32.77 -6.07
N THR A 660 -1.00 33.76 -6.94
CA THR A 660 0.03 34.71 -7.37
C THR A 660 0.77 35.37 -6.19
N ASN A 661 2.08 35.11 -6.12
CA ASN A 661 3.06 35.53 -5.11
C ASN A 661 2.98 34.80 -3.76
N GLN A 662 3.68 33.67 -3.67
CA GLN A 662 4.08 33.11 -2.37
C GLN A 662 5.59 33.02 -2.30
N TRP A 663 6.14 33.60 -1.25
CA TRP A 663 7.45 33.28 -0.73
C TRP A 663 7.35 31.93 -0.01
N LEU A 664 8.43 31.15 0.05
CA LEU A 664 8.49 30.06 1.03
C LEU A 664 8.71 30.72 2.40
N ASP A 665 7.61 31.05 3.07
CA ASP A 665 7.67 31.54 4.44
C ASP A 665 8.02 30.36 5.35
N LEU A 666 9.29 30.32 5.75
CA LEU A 666 9.75 29.39 6.78
C LEU A 666 9.34 29.96 8.13
N HIS A 667 8.27 29.42 8.69
CA HIS A 667 7.82 29.72 10.03
C HIS A 667 8.76 29.03 11.02
N THR A 668 9.46 29.82 11.84
CA THR A 668 10.37 29.32 12.88
C THR A 668 9.64 28.54 13.99
N ASP A 669 8.33 28.63 13.97
CA ASP A 669 7.42 28.16 15.00
C ASP A 669 6.83 26.78 14.61
N HIS A 670 7.15 26.31 13.40
CA HIS A 670 6.72 25.03 12.83
C HIS A 670 7.96 24.22 12.43
N SER A 671 7.96 22.92 12.69
CA SER A 671 8.99 21.99 12.25
C SER A 671 8.99 21.82 10.74
N ILE A 672 10.09 21.29 10.21
CA ILE A 672 10.27 21.02 8.77
C ILE A 672 9.17 20.09 8.25
N ALA A 673 8.77 19.09 9.04
CA ALA A 673 7.67 18.19 8.70
C ALA A 673 6.29 18.88 8.74
N GLU A 674 6.06 19.80 9.69
CA GLU A 674 4.82 20.60 9.78
C GLU A 674 4.67 21.61 8.63
N GLN A 675 5.77 21.96 7.98
CA GLN A 675 5.82 22.86 6.82
C GLN A 675 5.90 22.11 5.47
N GLY A 676 5.73 20.78 5.46
CA GLY A 676 5.71 19.97 4.24
C GLY A 676 7.09 19.76 3.59
N LEU A 677 8.19 20.00 4.32
CA LEU A 677 9.57 19.88 3.84
C LEU A 677 10.17 18.51 4.21
N GLY A 678 11.04 17.96 3.37
CA GLY A 678 11.73 16.69 3.60
C GLY A 678 13.22 16.86 3.89
N TYR A 679 13.77 15.99 4.75
CA TYR A 679 15.22 15.85 4.97
C TYR A 679 15.74 14.61 4.26
N TYR A 680 16.86 14.74 3.55
CA TYR A 680 17.58 13.59 2.99
C TYR A 680 19.09 13.78 3.16
N SER A 681 19.74 12.82 3.83
CA SER A 681 21.21 12.73 3.97
C SER A 681 21.90 14.05 4.36
N GLY A 682 21.30 14.79 5.31
CA GLY A 682 21.84 16.05 5.81
C GLY A 682 21.52 17.30 4.97
N GLY A 683 20.61 17.23 3.99
CA GLY A 683 20.11 18.36 3.20
C GLY A 683 18.58 18.46 3.16
N LEU A 684 18.08 19.63 2.75
CA LEU A 684 16.65 19.97 2.62
C LEU A 684 16.18 19.78 1.17
N VAL A 685 15.01 19.16 0.96
CA VAL A 685 14.41 18.93 -0.37
C VAL A 685 12.96 19.42 -0.41
N TYR A 686 12.55 20.06 -1.52
CA TYR A 686 11.17 20.52 -1.78
C TYR A 686 10.86 20.61 -3.30
N ARG A 687 9.59 20.53 -3.68
CA ARG A 687 9.07 20.68 -5.07
C ARG A 687 8.06 21.82 -5.14
N PHE A 688 8.03 22.54 -6.26
CA PHE A 688 7.02 23.56 -6.56
C PHE A 688 6.41 23.32 -7.94
N ASP A 689 5.08 23.24 -8.04
CA ASP A 689 4.35 23.12 -9.31
C ASP A 689 3.66 24.46 -9.64
N GLY A 690 4.23 25.29 -10.52
CA GLY A 690 3.62 26.54 -10.97
C GLY A 690 2.91 26.43 -12.31
N ARG A 691 1.61 26.74 -12.38
CA ARG A 691 0.97 27.10 -13.67
C ARG A 691 1.33 28.55 -14.00
N LEU A 692 2.20 28.74 -14.99
CA LEU A 692 2.53 30.08 -15.49
C LEU A 692 1.29 30.65 -16.24
N PRO A 693 0.73 31.79 -15.81
CA PRO A 693 -0.22 32.53 -16.62
C PRO A 693 0.45 32.97 -17.94
N SER A 694 -0.33 33.22 -18.98
CA SER A 694 0.13 33.64 -20.32
C SER A 694 0.95 34.94 -20.36
N GLU A 695 1.07 35.65 -19.25
CA GLU A 695 1.94 36.81 -19.08
C GLU A 695 3.11 36.44 -18.16
N ALA A 696 4.28 36.24 -18.76
CA ALA A 696 5.50 35.90 -18.03
C ALA A 696 5.83 36.97 -16.97
N ARG A 697 5.78 36.60 -15.68
CA ARG A 697 6.35 37.40 -14.58
C ARG A 697 7.27 36.52 -13.73
N SER A 698 8.51 36.97 -13.60
CA SER A 698 9.62 36.27 -12.94
C SER A 698 9.33 35.93 -11.47
N GLY A 699 9.62 34.70 -11.03
CA GLY A 699 9.68 34.31 -9.62
C GLY A 699 11.09 34.47 -9.05
N ARG A 700 11.21 34.91 -7.80
CA ARG A 700 12.48 34.91 -7.04
C ARG A 700 12.36 33.90 -5.91
N LEU A 701 13.39 33.07 -5.75
CA LEU A 701 13.50 32.13 -4.65
C LEU A 701 14.64 32.61 -3.74
N GLN A 702 14.35 32.77 -2.45
CA GLN A 702 15.35 33.16 -1.46
C GLN A 702 15.73 31.93 -0.63
N VAL A 703 17.00 31.54 -0.70
CA VAL A 703 17.56 30.39 0.03
C VAL A 703 18.43 30.94 1.17
N PRO A 704 18.46 30.31 2.37
CA PRO A 704 19.31 30.76 3.48
C PRO A 704 20.77 30.94 3.08
N SER A 705 21.45 31.91 3.71
CA SER A 705 22.80 32.42 3.38
C SER A 705 23.96 31.41 3.37
N ARG A 706 23.73 30.16 3.78
CA ARG A 706 24.76 29.10 3.87
C ARG A 706 24.39 27.81 3.13
N SER A 707 23.32 27.82 2.34
CA SER A 707 22.90 26.67 1.54
C SER A 707 23.60 26.67 0.19
N ARG A 708 24.08 25.50 -0.25
CA ARG A 708 24.62 25.29 -1.60
C ARG A 708 23.53 24.64 -2.45
N LEU A 709 23.20 25.23 -3.59
CA LEU A 709 22.33 24.58 -4.60
C LEU A 709 23.13 23.44 -5.24
N VAL A 710 22.66 22.20 -5.09
CA VAL A 710 23.40 20.99 -5.51
C VAL A 710 22.96 20.54 -6.91
N SER A 711 21.68 20.64 -7.24
CA SER A 711 21.14 20.28 -8.56
C SER A 711 19.79 20.96 -8.82
N VAL A 712 19.48 21.22 -10.08
CA VAL A 712 18.15 21.65 -10.54
C VAL A 712 17.70 20.68 -11.62
N TRP A 713 16.44 20.25 -11.57
CA TRP A 713 15.85 19.28 -12.48
C TRP A 713 14.69 19.92 -13.23
N LEU A 714 14.53 19.55 -14.50
CA LEU A 714 13.43 19.98 -15.35
C LEU A 714 12.98 18.80 -16.22
N ASP A 715 11.69 18.47 -16.18
CA ASP A 715 11.10 17.33 -16.91
C ASP A 715 11.93 16.05 -16.75
N ASP A 716 12.25 15.69 -15.51
CA ASP A 716 13.00 14.50 -15.11
C ASP A 716 14.43 14.42 -15.67
N LYS A 717 14.97 15.52 -16.19
CA LYS A 717 16.37 15.62 -16.62
C LYS A 717 17.16 16.51 -15.67
N PRO A 718 18.31 16.04 -15.15
CA PRO A 718 19.21 16.89 -14.40
C PRO A 718 19.77 17.97 -15.33
N LEU A 719 19.73 19.23 -14.90
CA LEU A 719 20.45 20.29 -15.60
C LEU A 719 21.97 20.14 -15.32
N PRO A 720 22.85 20.55 -16.26
CA PRO A 720 24.30 20.48 -16.08
C PRO A 720 24.76 21.09 -14.76
N ALA A 721 25.84 20.54 -14.19
CA ALA A 721 26.41 20.96 -12.91
C ALA A 721 26.52 22.50 -12.82
N LEU A 722 25.74 23.08 -11.91
CA LEU A 722 25.71 24.52 -11.67
C LEU A 722 27.02 24.91 -10.97
N GLY A 723 27.78 25.80 -11.61
CA GLY A 723 29.01 26.36 -11.05
C GLY A 723 28.74 27.17 -9.78
N SER A 724 29.80 27.46 -9.02
CA SER A 724 29.71 28.29 -7.83
C SER A 724 29.39 29.75 -8.20
N SER A 725 28.28 30.29 -7.68
CA SER A 725 27.89 31.72 -7.56
C SER A 725 28.17 32.66 -8.75
N ASN A 726 27.13 33.33 -9.25
CA ASN A 726 27.12 34.35 -10.33
C ASN A 726 27.00 33.84 -11.78
N ASP A 727 26.60 32.59 -11.98
CA ASP A 727 26.39 32.03 -13.32
C ASP A 727 24.96 32.22 -13.85
N VAL A 728 24.85 32.49 -15.15
CA VAL A 728 23.60 32.54 -15.92
C VAL A 728 23.56 31.32 -16.83
N HIS A 729 22.54 30.48 -16.65
CA HIS A 729 22.34 29.29 -17.48
C HIS A 729 21.00 29.37 -18.21
N THR A 730 20.99 29.14 -19.52
CA THR A 730 19.78 29.13 -20.34
C THR A 730 19.56 27.75 -20.93
N PHE A 731 18.33 27.24 -20.81
CA PHE A 731 17.94 25.91 -21.26
C PHE A 731 16.69 25.97 -22.14
N ALA A 732 16.66 25.19 -23.22
CA ALA A 732 15.47 25.03 -24.05
C ALA A 732 14.48 24.05 -23.40
N LEU A 733 13.19 24.36 -23.42
CA LEU A 733 12.15 23.46 -22.91
C LEU A 733 11.85 22.37 -23.95
N PRO A 734 12.05 21.07 -23.65
CA PRO A 734 11.85 19.99 -24.62
C PRO A 734 10.43 19.94 -25.19
N SER A 735 9.44 20.28 -24.35
CA SER A 735 8.02 20.30 -24.70
C SER A 735 7.56 21.61 -25.37
N TYR A 736 8.41 22.64 -25.40
CA TYR A 736 8.12 23.97 -25.96
C TYR A 736 9.37 24.56 -26.62
N PRO A 737 9.70 24.16 -27.86
CA PRO A 737 10.99 24.48 -28.50
C PRO A 737 11.26 25.97 -28.68
N ASN A 738 10.23 26.83 -28.68
CA ASN A 738 10.34 28.28 -28.80
C ASN A 738 10.42 29.01 -27.45
N ARG A 739 10.53 28.27 -26.34
CA ARG A 739 10.62 28.84 -24.99
C ARG A 739 11.88 28.38 -24.30
N ALA A 740 12.61 29.33 -23.72
CA ALA A 740 13.79 29.06 -22.94
C ALA A 740 13.58 29.47 -21.47
N VAL A 741 14.18 28.71 -20.56
CA VAL A 741 14.27 29.04 -19.15
C VAL A 741 15.68 29.51 -18.87
N THR A 742 15.82 30.76 -18.42
CA THR A 742 17.09 31.31 -17.94
C THR A 742 17.11 31.31 -16.42
N LEU A 743 18.00 30.52 -15.84
CA LEU A 743 18.33 30.50 -14.42
C LEU A 743 19.53 31.44 -14.19
N VAL A 744 19.34 32.45 -13.34
CA VAL A 744 20.42 33.34 -12.88
C VAL A 744 20.66 33.09 -11.40
N ILE A 745 21.86 32.67 -11.03
CA ILE A 745 22.26 32.50 -9.63
C ILE A 745 23.13 33.68 -9.25
N ALA A 746 22.61 34.65 -8.49
CA ALA A 746 23.37 35.83 -8.09
C ALA A 746 23.63 35.84 -6.57
N THR A 747 24.86 36.15 -6.17
CA THR A 747 25.17 36.57 -4.79
C THR A 747 25.07 38.09 -4.74
N GLN A 748 24.13 38.62 -3.95
CA GLN A 748 23.98 40.06 -3.80
C GLN A 748 24.56 40.49 -2.46
N ASP A 749 25.80 40.98 -2.45
CA ASP A 749 26.30 41.77 -1.33
C ASP A 749 25.64 43.16 -1.41
N SER A 750 24.52 43.34 -0.70
CA SER A 750 23.92 44.67 -0.53
C SER A 750 24.57 45.35 0.68
N PRO A 751 25.27 46.49 0.53
CA PRO A 751 25.85 47.20 1.65
C PRO A 751 24.73 47.93 2.40
N GLY A 752 24.23 47.32 3.49
CA GLY A 752 23.28 47.98 4.39
C GLY A 752 22.30 47.07 5.14
N ALA A 753 22.16 45.80 4.76
CA ALA A 753 21.37 44.81 5.50
C ALA A 753 22.26 43.63 5.85
N GLY A 754 22.44 43.35 7.15
CA GLY A 754 23.22 42.22 7.64
C GLY A 754 22.56 40.88 7.26
N GLY A 755 22.87 40.39 6.06
CA GLY A 755 22.39 39.11 5.56
C GLY A 755 22.80 38.90 4.11
N GLY A 756 24.01 38.39 3.87
CA GLY A 756 24.41 37.94 2.53
C GLY A 756 23.64 36.68 2.16
N GLY A 757 22.55 36.80 1.40
CA GLY A 757 21.77 35.67 0.88
C GLY A 757 22.24 35.23 -0.50
N LEU A 758 22.06 33.95 -0.82
CA LEU A 758 22.22 33.43 -2.18
C LEU A 758 20.85 33.54 -2.88
N HIS A 759 20.77 34.31 -3.96
CA HIS A 759 19.51 34.57 -4.66
C HIS A 759 19.46 33.81 -6.00
N GLY A 760 18.47 32.94 -6.16
CA GLY A 760 18.16 32.31 -7.44
C GLY A 760 17.01 33.05 -8.13
N ARG A 761 17.22 33.54 -9.34
CA ARG A 761 16.17 34.13 -10.18
C ARG A 761 15.92 33.24 -11.38
N VAL A 762 14.72 32.67 -11.48
CA VAL A 762 14.26 31.96 -12.68
C VAL A 762 13.49 32.96 -13.54
N THR A 763 13.96 33.19 -14.75
CA THR A 763 13.29 34.05 -15.73
C THR A 763 12.97 33.20 -16.96
N VAL A 764 11.69 33.13 -17.32
CA VAL A 764 11.26 32.53 -18.59
C VAL A 764 11.21 33.66 -19.60
N THR A 765 12.08 33.60 -20.60
CA THR A 765 12.07 34.53 -21.73
C THR A 765 11.32 33.86 -22.88
N SER A 766 10.22 34.46 -23.31
CA SER A 766 9.69 34.18 -24.65
C SER A 766 10.69 34.78 -25.64
N GLY A 767 11.33 33.94 -26.45
CA GLY A 767 11.74 34.42 -27.77
C GLY A 767 10.46 34.66 -28.56
N ASP A 768 10.42 35.73 -29.36
CA ASP A 768 9.33 35.97 -30.32
C ASP A 768 8.93 34.70 -31.09
#